data_AF-A0A2V9KGP0-F1
#
_entry.id   AF-A0A2V9KGP0-F1
#
_cell.length_a   1.000
_cell.length_b   1.000
_cell.length_c   1.000
_cell.angle_alpha   90.00
_cell.angle_beta   90.00
_cell.angle_gamma   90.00
#
_symmetry.space_group_name_H-M   'P 1'
#
loop_
_entity.id
_entity.type
_entity.pdbx_description
1 polymer ?
#
loop_
_entity_poly.entity_id
_entity_poly.type
_entity_poly.pdbx_seq_one_letter_code
_entity_poly.pdbx_strand_id
1 'polypeptide(L)'
;MKGDFSRWYYLRRDNFNGILPQQGRVLLDADGVAQTRITNDWQDLDAQDTIGAGVAAVPASLPDSFRVDRARVQAGNVIVTLEPGRVWADGILLHLAEPAAVDRSATYLLPPIQNPPGTVASIAAGVRDAVVLEVWREAVNGFQLPDILIEPGLGGVDTAERVHTASALRLYRMAAGDDCESIRSKLADDFSSKGKLKVTLQPTVAIGGDCPVVEGGGYTGFEHQTYRIEIAETTAGTPSFKFSRFNGGLVGRGVFDAGGLRVNITANLAAINTSGLAQFYLEAEEFDAQRGHWRVTYGAPVTLNATNQLVLPAAPTFGAIPVSPNPVFFRLWDGIRPIAGFPISATPAVLDNGIRLEFEAAATGKYVPKDYWVFIVRAAGVGNPQVLVNSEPPLGIHYARVPLAEVTWNAAQDVTLASGGIEDCREPFQPLTRLSTCCTYRVGDGVHSHGQFTSIQAAINALPASGGEICVLPGVYTEAVEILKRRSIRLHGCGARSRIVAPAPVGNAAPLPALHVRDSRGIRIDSLAAEAQPQGVGVLLDNTGFDLAPGMPQNRVPKLHDIKLLDLQVTASARSAIEARNGQFIEIGGCDIRMKDLPSGWPGIFFLGDDGVIERNQVRVRSERQVDASEPTFPVPAGSGLGGIQIGGTSDRVRIIDNIIQGGIGNGITLGSVIVVDSNGRDTGVILGWVVNVFDPCNPCKPGTVVFPPPATGEPTRTISAGALTEIRIERNRIYDMGLDGIGVVAFFDLQNLREAIEVDGLSILGNHIRGCLRREIEAIPAAMLNRIGYGGIALAAVEDLVVWDNVIEDNGPRRIEPVCGIYVLIGTGVDISRNYIVNNGARTGEPAASAKPGQRGGIVIQNAQSPRRALQSAAGAAAAPVTVQSDVPALRVHDNIVVAPLGLALSATVLGATSVVANQFVSQGVGPTRLEAFQAYAVGAVSINNLGRTFETAGYTAGYANIGKGNYQPDAGYSFTGGAFTLSRGAAGLKAVNRILGGGLVLFAANQVTLDLIEAGATFGGAAILIVSLDDVGFLDNQATAQLADDFLLVNTVLFGSSVRASDNRWQEPVARALYSALTFGFMNVTAQNTATHCIVAFAPPKLLVSGPNVILLNQYLQDPCADPARLLANFGQAAGGG
;
A
#
# COMPACT_ATOMS: atom_id res chain seq x y z
N MET A 1 -37.34 -34.38 23.86
CA MET A 1 -37.93 -33.96 25.15
C MET A 1 -39.20 -34.77 25.41
N LYS A 2 -39.34 -35.39 26.59
CA LYS A 2 -40.47 -36.24 27.00
C LYS A 2 -41.31 -35.45 28.04
N GLY A 3 -42.55 -35.85 28.29
CA GLY A 3 -43.44 -35.14 29.25
C GLY A 3 -44.82 -34.87 28.67
N ASP A 4 -45.83 -34.74 29.54
CA ASP A 4 -47.22 -34.51 29.13
C ASP A 4 -47.43 -33.02 28.77
N PHE A 5 -47.14 -32.68 27.51
CA PHE A 5 -47.24 -31.32 26.98
C PHE A 5 -48.47 -31.14 26.10
N SER A 6 -49.15 -30.00 26.22
CA SER A 6 -50.33 -29.67 25.43
C SER A 6 -49.99 -29.37 23.96
N ARG A 7 -48.82 -28.78 23.69
CA ARG A 7 -48.31 -28.48 22.33
C ARG A 7 -46.79 -28.42 22.29
N TRP A 8 -46.21 -28.98 21.23
CA TRP A 8 -44.77 -28.98 20.97
C TRP A 8 -44.44 -28.33 19.61
N TYR A 9 -44.31 -26.99 19.55
CA TYR A 9 -44.11 -26.25 18.28
C TYR A 9 -43.03 -25.17 18.39
N TYR A 10 -42.05 -25.23 17.47
CA TYR A 10 -41.12 -24.15 17.13
C TYR A 10 -40.43 -24.52 15.81
N LEU A 11 -40.40 -23.58 14.87
CA LEU A 11 -39.67 -23.68 13.60
C LEU A 11 -38.85 -22.40 13.42
N ARG A 12 -37.56 -22.55 13.11
CA ARG A 12 -36.63 -21.42 12.92
C ARG A 12 -37.14 -20.41 11.87
N ARG A 13 -37.81 -20.89 10.81
CA ARG A 13 -38.37 -20.06 9.73
C ARG A 13 -39.45 -19.06 10.17
N ASP A 14 -40.07 -19.28 11.33
CA ASP A 14 -41.14 -18.42 11.82
C ASP A 14 -40.60 -17.14 12.50
N ASN A 15 -39.29 -17.07 12.77
CA ASN A 15 -38.59 -15.90 13.33
C ASN A 15 -39.14 -15.37 14.67
N PHE A 16 -39.68 -16.25 15.53
CA PHE A 16 -40.06 -15.88 16.90
C PHE A 16 -38.83 -15.71 17.79
N ASN A 17 -38.79 -14.62 18.57
CA ASN A 17 -37.67 -14.27 19.48
C ASN A 17 -38.03 -14.27 20.98
N GLY A 18 -39.27 -14.65 21.33
CA GLY A 18 -39.71 -14.81 22.73
C GLY A 18 -41.22 -14.91 22.88
N ILE A 19 -41.67 -15.05 24.12
CA ILE A 19 -43.09 -15.13 24.51
C ILE A 19 -43.43 -13.99 25.48
N LEU A 20 -44.57 -13.33 25.26
CA LEU A 20 -45.06 -12.24 26.11
C LEU A 20 -46.31 -12.69 26.89
N PRO A 21 -46.23 -12.83 28.23
CA PRO A 21 -47.41 -13.15 29.04
C PRO A 21 -48.39 -11.99 29.05
N GLN A 22 -49.68 -12.28 28.95
CA GLN A 22 -50.74 -11.27 28.98
C GLN A 22 -51.37 -11.18 30.38
N GLN A 23 -51.59 -9.95 30.85
CA GLN A 23 -52.22 -9.71 32.15
C GLN A 23 -53.61 -10.37 32.21
N GLY A 24 -53.86 -11.11 33.30
CA GLY A 24 -55.14 -11.79 33.54
C GLY A 24 -55.38 -13.04 32.71
N ARG A 25 -54.40 -13.52 31.94
CA ARG A 25 -54.46 -14.79 31.19
C ARG A 25 -53.69 -15.90 31.92
N VAL A 26 -54.14 -17.14 31.76
CA VAL A 26 -53.43 -18.33 32.26
C VAL A 26 -52.21 -18.59 31.37
N LEU A 27 -51.06 -18.85 31.99
CA LEU A 27 -49.87 -19.33 31.30
C LEU A 27 -50.03 -20.80 30.95
N LEU A 28 -49.85 -21.14 29.67
CA LEU A 28 -49.88 -22.52 29.23
C LEU A 28 -48.48 -23.13 29.33
N ASP A 29 -48.41 -24.44 29.52
CA ASP A 29 -47.16 -25.20 29.43
C ASP A 29 -46.47 -25.01 28.07
N ALA A 30 -47.27 -24.93 26.99
CA ALA A 30 -46.79 -24.68 25.63
C ALA A 30 -46.02 -23.35 25.49
N ASP A 31 -46.38 -22.33 26.27
CA ASP A 31 -45.70 -21.02 26.26
C ASP A 31 -44.29 -21.15 26.82
N GLY A 32 -44.12 -21.86 27.95
CA GLY A 32 -42.81 -22.11 28.55
C GLY A 32 -41.92 -23.02 27.68
N VAL A 33 -42.51 -24.02 27.04
CA VAL A 33 -41.82 -24.90 26.08
C VAL A 33 -41.34 -24.10 24.87
N ALA A 34 -42.19 -23.26 24.28
CA ALA A 34 -41.84 -22.43 23.14
C ALA A 34 -40.72 -21.43 23.49
N GLN A 35 -40.82 -20.75 24.63
CA GLN A 35 -39.79 -19.83 25.12
C GLN A 35 -38.42 -20.53 25.23
N THR A 36 -38.39 -21.73 25.82
CA THR A 36 -37.14 -22.49 25.99
C THR A 36 -36.50 -22.85 24.65
N ARG A 37 -37.30 -23.26 23.65
CA ARG A 37 -36.78 -23.62 22.32
C ARG A 37 -36.25 -22.41 21.56
N ILE A 38 -36.95 -21.27 21.62
CA ILE A 38 -36.51 -20.03 21.00
C ILE A 38 -35.15 -19.60 21.58
N THR A 39 -35.04 -19.58 22.91
CA THR A 39 -33.80 -19.17 23.59
C THR A 39 -32.65 -20.11 23.27
N ASN A 40 -32.88 -21.42 23.31
CA ASN A 40 -31.85 -22.41 23.01
C ASN A 40 -31.36 -22.33 21.55
N ASP A 41 -32.28 -22.19 20.59
CA ASP A 41 -31.93 -22.06 19.17
C ASP A 41 -31.08 -20.81 18.91
N TRP A 42 -31.47 -19.69 19.51
CA TRP A 42 -30.73 -18.44 19.42
C TRP A 42 -29.33 -18.56 20.04
N GLN A 43 -29.21 -19.11 21.26
CA GLN A 43 -27.92 -19.27 21.95
C GLN A 43 -26.96 -20.18 21.19
N ASP A 44 -27.45 -21.30 20.67
CA ASP A 44 -26.61 -22.25 19.93
C ASP A 44 -26.12 -21.62 18.63
N LEU A 45 -27.00 -20.95 17.88
CA LEU A 45 -26.65 -20.30 16.61
C LEU A 45 -25.68 -19.13 16.82
N ASP A 46 -25.93 -18.27 17.82
CA ASP A 46 -25.03 -17.17 18.18
C ASP A 46 -23.64 -17.67 18.57
N ALA A 47 -23.57 -18.77 19.32
CA ALA A 47 -22.30 -19.41 19.68
C ALA A 47 -21.60 -20.04 18.47
N GLN A 48 -22.32 -20.72 17.57
CA GLN A 48 -21.76 -21.27 16.33
C GLN A 48 -21.19 -20.17 15.42
N ASP A 49 -21.93 -19.07 15.24
CA ASP A 49 -21.53 -17.96 14.38
C ASP A 49 -20.37 -17.15 15.00
N THR A 50 -20.28 -17.09 16.33
CA THR A 50 -19.25 -16.33 17.05
C THR A 50 -17.96 -17.11 17.29
N ILE A 51 -18.07 -18.38 17.70
CA ILE A 51 -16.94 -19.22 18.14
C ILE A 51 -16.47 -20.14 16.99
N GLY A 52 -17.38 -20.52 16.10
CA GLY A 52 -17.16 -21.45 15.00
C GLY A 52 -18.06 -22.68 15.10
N ALA A 53 -18.61 -23.12 13.97
CA ALA A 53 -19.38 -24.36 13.86
C ALA A 53 -18.44 -25.59 13.73
N GLY A 54 -18.86 -26.73 14.27
CA GLY A 54 -18.16 -28.01 14.17
C GLY A 54 -16.85 -28.12 14.97
N VAL A 55 -16.57 -27.19 15.90
CA VAL A 55 -15.34 -27.17 16.69
C VAL A 55 -15.57 -27.47 18.17
N ALA A 56 -14.56 -28.06 18.81
CA ALA A 56 -14.47 -28.19 20.27
C ALA A 56 -13.73 -26.97 20.84
N ALA A 57 -14.44 -25.89 21.12
CA ALA A 57 -13.82 -24.66 21.59
C ALA A 57 -13.73 -24.60 23.11
N VAL A 58 -12.56 -24.29 23.65
CA VAL A 58 -12.32 -24.15 25.10
C VAL A 58 -11.94 -22.71 25.44
N PRO A 59 -12.32 -22.16 26.60
CA PRO A 59 -11.91 -20.80 26.95
C PRO A 59 -10.39 -20.70 27.05
N ALA A 60 -9.78 -19.68 26.44
CA ALA A 60 -8.35 -19.45 26.55
C ALA A 60 -7.86 -19.22 28.00
N SER A 61 -8.74 -18.82 28.92
CA SER A 61 -8.45 -18.72 30.36
C SER A 61 -8.41 -20.06 31.09
N LEU A 62 -8.92 -21.13 30.46
CA LEU A 62 -9.00 -22.49 30.98
C LEU A 62 -8.60 -23.48 29.87
N PRO A 63 -7.38 -23.39 29.32
CA PRO A 63 -6.96 -24.14 28.13
C PRO A 63 -6.99 -25.67 28.33
N ASP A 64 -6.93 -26.11 29.59
CA ASP A 64 -6.92 -27.53 29.95
C ASP A 64 -8.33 -28.14 29.97
N SER A 65 -9.40 -27.34 29.84
CA SER A 65 -10.79 -27.83 29.90
C SER A 65 -11.08 -28.95 28.91
N PHE A 66 -11.46 -30.15 29.35
CA PHE A 66 -11.70 -31.32 28.47
C PHE A 66 -10.44 -31.84 27.74
N ARG A 67 -9.23 -31.52 28.21
CA ARG A 67 -8.00 -32.10 27.64
C ARG A 67 -7.96 -33.60 27.86
N VAL A 68 -7.60 -34.34 26.82
CA VAL A 68 -7.34 -35.78 26.89
C VAL A 68 -5.89 -35.99 27.32
N ASP A 69 -5.68 -36.40 28.57
CA ASP A 69 -4.32 -36.61 29.10
C ASP A 69 -3.83 -38.05 28.88
N ARG A 70 -4.76 -39.01 28.79
CA ARG A 70 -4.45 -40.43 28.61
C ARG A 70 -5.59 -41.18 27.94
N ALA A 71 -5.25 -42.12 27.07
CA ALA A 71 -6.17 -43.08 26.48
C ALA A 71 -5.58 -44.49 26.61
N ARG A 72 -6.32 -45.42 27.22
CA ARG A 72 -5.82 -46.77 27.50
C ARG A 72 -6.87 -47.84 27.29
N VAL A 73 -6.44 -49.02 26.85
CA VAL A 73 -7.29 -50.21 26.83
C VAL A 73 -7.23 -50.89 28.20
N GLN A 74 -8.37 -50.96 28.89
CA GLN A 74 -8.49 -51.59 30.21
C GLN A 74 -9.75 -52.46 30.25
N ALA A 75 -9.58 -53.75 30.58
CA ALA A 75 -10.68 -54.73 30.68
C ALA A 75 -11.62 -54.75 29.44
N GLY A 76 -11.04 -54.68 28.24
CA GLY A 76 -11.80 -54.71 26.98
C GLY A 76 -12.51 -53.40 26.61
N ASN A 77 -12.31 -52.33 27.37
CA ASN A 77 -12.84 -50.99 27.09
C ASN A 77 -11.71 -49.99 26.84
N VAL A 78 -12.01 -48.92 26.11
CA VAL A 78 -11.12 -47.75 26.06
C VAL A 78 -11.53 -46.78 27.16
N ILE A 79 -10.57 -46.43 28.02
CA ILE A 79 -10.72 -45.45 29.09
C ILE A 79 -9.92 -44.21 28.71
N VAL A 80 -10.57 -43.05 28.74
CA VAL A 80 -9.99 -41.74 28.46
C VAL A 80 -10.01 -40.91 29.74
N THR A 81 -8.86 -40.35 30.10
CA THR A 81 -8.71 -39.42 31.22
C THR A 81 -8.87 -38.00 30.70
N LEU A 82 -9.83 -37.24 31.26
CA LEU A 82 -10.14 -35.86 30.88
C LEU A 82 -9.91 -34.89 32.03
N GLU A 83 -9.38 -33.71 31.71
CA GLU A 83 -9.28 -32.58 32.65
C GLU A 83 -10.64 -31.85 32.82
N PRO A 84 -10.99 -31.39 34.04
CA PRO A 84 -12.24 -30.69 34.30
C PRO A 84 -12.26 -29.28 33.69
N GLY A 85 -13.45 -28.72 33.47
CA GLY A 85 -13.60 -27.39 32.90
C GLY A 85 -14.90 -27.19 32.11
N ARG A 86 -14.85 -26.35 31.06
CA ARG A 86 -15.99 -26.12 30.14
C ARG A 86 -15.56 -26.09 28.68
N VAL A 87 -16.45 -26.49 27.79
CA VAL A 87 -16.23 -26.54 26.34
C VAL A 87 -17.52 -26.13 25.61
N TRP A 88 -17.38 -25.47 24.46
CA TRP A 88 -18.45 -25.32 23.48
C TRP A 88 -18.24 -26.36 22.38
N ALA A 89 -19.14 -27.33 22.31
CA ALA A 89 -19.14 -28.35 21.27
C ALA A 89 -20.17 -27.96 20.21
N ASP A 90 -19.71 -27.49 19.05
CA ASP A 90 -20.58 -26.99 17.98
C ASP A 90 -21.58 -25.93 18.48
N GLY A 91 -21.09 -24.97 19.28
CA GLY A 91 -21.88 -23.93 19.94
C GLY A 91 -22.58 -24.35 21.24
N ILE A 92 -22.75 -25.65 21.52
CA ILE A 92 -23.42 -26.12 22.73
C ILE A 92 -22.45 -26.11 23.93
N LEU A 93 -22.75 -25.30 24.94
CA LEU A 93 -21.96 -25.22 26.18
C LEU A 93 -22.15 -26.48 27.05
N LEU A 94 -21.03 -27.08 27.46
CA LEU A 94 -20.96 -28.22 28.37
C LEU A 94 -19.95 -27.94 29.50
N HIS A 95 -20.30 -28.37 30.71
CA HIS A 95 -19.45 -28.29 31.89
C HIS A 95 -19.07 -29.70 32.39
N LEU A 96 -17.78 -29.88 32.70
CA LEU A 96 -17.27 -31.03 33.43
C LEU A 96 -16.81 -30.55 34.82
N ALA A 97 -17.74 -30.55 35.76
CA ALA A 97 -17.57 -29.97 37.11
C ALA A 97 -16.93 -30.95 38.11
N GLU A 98 -15.90 -31.69 37.69
CA GLU A 98 -15.15 -32.59 38.57
C GLU A 98 -14.01 -31.81 39.26
N PRO A 99 -13.64 -32.15 40.52
CA PRO A 99 -12.57 -31.45 41.23
C PRO A 99 -11.16 -31.79 40.72
N ALA A 100 -11.03 -32.83 39.90
CA ALA A 100 -9.78 -33.30 39.32
C ALA A 100 -10.05 -34.07 38.01
N ALA A 101 -8.98 -34.44 37.30
CA ALA A 101 -9.07 -35.26 36.09
C ALA A 101 -9.85 -36.56 36.32
N VAL A 102 -10.67 -36.93 35.34
CA VAL A 102 -11.66 -38.01 35.47
C VAL A 102 -11.55 -39.03 34.35
N ASP A 103 -11.69 -40.31 34.71
CA ASP A 103 -11.73 -41.41 33.75
C ASP A 103 -13.16 -41.64 33.23
N ARG A 104 -13.30 -41.69 31.90
CA ARG A 104 -14.54 -42.00 31.19
C ARG A 104 -14.33 -43.09 30.16
N SER A 105 -15.33 -43.96 29.98
CA SER A 105 -15.29 -44.99 28.93
C SER A 105 -15.70 -44.41 27.58
N ALA A 106 -14.91 -44.68 26.54
CA ALA A 106 -15.19 -44.31 25.16
C ALA A 106 -15.58 -45.53 24.32
N THR A 107 -16.54 -45.36 23.41
CA THR A 107 -17.03 -46.42 22.51
C THR A 107 -16.99 -45.98 21.05
N TYR A 108 -16.76 -46.90 20.11
CA TYR A 108 -16.75 -46.53 18.69
C TYR A 108 -18.10 -46.03 18.19
N LEU A 109 -18.06 -45.02 17.30
CA LEU A 109 -19.22 -44.57 16.54
C LEU A 109 -19.73 -45.70 15.64
N LEU A 110 -21.05 -45.82 15.53
CA LEU A 110 -21.73 -46.86 14.77
C LEU A 110 -22.24 -46.32 13.42
N PRO A 111 -22.65 -47.19 12.47
CA PRO A 111 -23.32 -46.75 11.25
C PRO A 111 -24.53 -45.85 11.55
N PRO A 112 -24.79 -44.80 10.76
CA PRO A 112 -24.16 -44.52 9.46
C PRO A 112 -22.83 -43.74 9.54
N ILE A 113 -22.47 -43.18 10.70
CA ILE A 113 -21.31 -42.29 10.85
C ILE A 113 -19.98 -43.01 10.59
N GLN A 114 -19.85 -44.25 11.03
CA GLN A 114 -18.69 -45.09 10.72
C GLN A 114 -19.13 -46.52 10.38
N ASN A 115 -18.88 -46.94 9.14
CA ASN A 115 -19.28 -48.26 8.63
C ASN A 115 -18.19 -48.87 7.71
N PRO A 116 -17.55 -49.99 8.10
CA PRO A 116 -17.68 -50.68 9.37
C PRO A 116 -17.09 -49.86 10.54
N PRO A 117 -17.65 -49.97 11.76
CA PRO A 117 -17.09 -49.31 12.93
C PRO A 117 -15.75 -49.94 13.36
N GLY A 118 -14.88 -49.13 13.98
CA GLY A 118 -13.71 -49.66 14.69
C GLY A 118 -14.09 -50.59 15.85
N THR A 119 -13.14 -51.41 16.29
CA THR A 119 -13.32 -52.28 17.47
C THR A 119 -12.10 -52.20 18.39
N VAL A 120 -12.30 -52.40 19.71
CA VAL A 120 -11.21 -52.39 20.69
C VAL A 120 -10.14 -53.45 20.36
N ALA A 121 -10.57 -54.62 19.85
CA ALA A 121 -9.67 -55.69 19.43
C ALA A 121 -8.78 -55.32 18.23
N SER A 122 -9.16 -54.31 17.45
CA SER A 122 -8.38 -53.83 16.29
C SER A 122 -7.39 -52.71 16.64
N ILE A 123 -7.27 -52.34 17.92
CA ILE A 123 -6.26 -51.39 18.40
C ILE A 123 -4.89 -52.07 18.39
N ALA A 124 -3.93 -51.50 17.67
CA ALA A 124 -2.55 -51.98 17.60
C ALA A 124 -1.58 -50.80 17.43
N ALA A 125 -0.28 -51.03 17.58
CA ALA A 125 0.73 -49.99 17.39
C ALA A 125 0.59 -49.32 16.01
N GLY A 126 0.50 -47.99 15.98
CA GLY A 126 0.35 -47.18 14.77
C GLY A 126 -1.09 -47.01 14.27
N VAL A 127 -2.08 -47.66 14.90
CA VAL A 127 -3.50 -47.38 14.62
C VAL A 127 -3.85 -46.00 15.17
N ARG A 128 -4.61 -45.22 14.40
CA ARG A 128 -5.09 -43.87 14.79
C ARG A 128 -6.59 -43.88 15.03
N ASP A 129 -7.01 -43.38 16.18
CA ASP A 129 -8.41 -43.13 16.52
C ASP A 129 -8.57 -41.69 17.01
N ALA A 130 -9.66 -41.01 16.64
CA ALA A 130 -10.02 -39.74 17.25
C ALA A 130 -10.96 -39.96 18.45
N VAL A 131 -10.68 -39.30 19.57
CA VAL A 131 -11.60 -39.15 20.70
C VAL A 131 -12.58 -38.05 20.34
N VAL A 132 -13.86 -38.40 20.23
CA VAL A 132 -14.93 -37.49 19.83
C VAL A 132 -15.84 -37.23 21.04
N LEU A 133 -16.10 -35.96 21.33
CA LEU A 133 -17.13 -35.55 22.27
C LEU A 133 -18.47 -35.49 21.52
N GLU A 134 -19.38 -36.37 21.89
CA GLU A 134 -20.76 -36.37 21.41
C GLU A 134 -21.65 -35.70 22.47
N VAL A 135 -22.30 -34.61 22.11
CA VAL A 135 -23.13 -33.77 22.99
C VAL A 135 -24.56 -33.73 22.47
N TRP A 136 -25.54 -33.83 23.37
CA TRP A 136 -26.94 -33.68 23.01
C TRP A 136 -27.76 -33.07 24.15
N ARG A 137 -28.98 -32.62 23.83
CA ARG A 137 -29.96 -32.19 24.83
C ARG A 137 -31.03 -33.25 25.03
N GLU A 138 -31.24 -33.62 26.28
CA GLU A 138 -32.29 -34.54 26.68
C GLU A 138 -33.17 -33.93 27.78
N ALA A 139 -34.35 -34.51 27.97
CA ALA A 139 -35.22 -34.12 29.07
C ALA A 139 -34.91 -34.99 30.28
N VAL A 140 -34.76 -34.34 31.44
CA VAL A 140 -34.61 -34.99 32.73
C VAL A 140 -35.85 -34.72 33.55
N ASN A 141 -36.54 -35.80 33.92
CA ASN A 141 -37.73 -35.73 34.73
C ASN A 141 -37.37 -35.56 36.22
N GLY A 142 -38.27 -34.93 36.99
CA GLY A 142 -38.07 -34.75 38.43
C GLY A 142 -37.81 -36.06 39.18
N PHE A 143 -38.45 -37.16 38.78
CA PHE A 143 -38.23 -38.48 39.38
C PHE A 143 -36.91 -39.14 38.98
N GLN A 144 -36.16 -38.63 38.00
CA GLN A 144 -34.77 -39.08 37.74
C GLN A 144 -33.82 -38.52 38.80
N LEU A 145 -33.96 -37.23 39.13
CA LEU A 145 -33.17 -36.50 40.13
C LEU A 145 -34.07 -35.86 41.21
N PRO A 146 -34.76 -36.68 42.03
CA PRO A 146 -35.79 -36.19 42.95
C PRO A 146 -35.26 -35.22 44.00
N ASP A 147 -34.03 -35.43 44.47
CA ASP A 147 -33.43 -34.60 45.52
C ASP A 147 -33.17 -33.15 45.09
N ILE A 148 -33.12 -32.88 43.77
CA ILE A 148 -32.80 -31.57 43.20
C ILE A 148 -34.03 -30.94 42.54
N LEU A 149 -34.89 -31.76 41.91
CA LEU A 149 -35.94 -31.28 41.01
C LEU A 149 -37.36 -31.36 41.58
N ILE A 150 -37.58 -32.15 42.64
CA ILE A 150 -38.88 -32.28 43.29
C ILE A 150 -38.87 -31.44 44.58
N GLU A 151 -39.77 -30.46 44.68
CA GLU A 151 -39.92 -29.60 45.86
C GLU A 151 -40.69 -30.34 46.97
N PRO A 152 -40.04 -30.70 48.10
CA PRO A 152 -40.70 -31.41 49.19
C PRO A 152 -41.90 -30.63 49.76
N GLY A 153 -41.84 -29.30 49.78
CA GLY A 153 -42.90 -28.42 50.27
C GLY A 153 -44.21 -28.47 49.46
N LEU A 154 -44.18 -28.99 48.23
CA LEU A 154 -45.37 -29.19 47.39
C LEU A 154 -45.93 -30.63 47.47
N GLY A 155 -45.44 -31.45 48.41
CA GLY A 155 -45.91 -32.82 48.59
C GLY A 155 -45.33 -33.82 47.57
N GLY A 156 -44.20 -33.49 46.95
CA GLY A 156 -43.50 -34.39 46.04
C GLY A 156 -44.11 -34.51 44.64
N VAL A 157 -44.87 -33.50 44.21
CA VAL A 157 -45.50 -33.44 42.87
C VAL A 157 -44.50 -33.10 41.77
N ASP A 158 -44.64 -33.76 40.62
CA ASP A 158 -43.90 -33.42 39.40
C ASP A 158 -44.60 -32.25 38.68
N THR A 159 -43.83 -31.22 38.36
CA THR A 159 -44.38 -29.95 37.82
C THR A 159 -43.74 -29.53 36.51
N ALA A 160 -42.48 -29.90 36.26
CA ALA A 160 -41.76 -29.53 35.04
C ALA A 160 -40.51 -30.40 34.86
N GLU A 161 -40.25 -30.82 33.63
CA GLU A 161 -38.97 -31.43 33.27
C GLU A 161 -37.88 -30.36 33.07
N ARG A 162 -36.61 -30.78 33.05
CA ARG A 162 -35.46 -29.92 32.72
C ARG A 162 -34.82 -30.35 31.41
N VAL A 163 -34.34 -29.38 30.62
CA VAL A 163 -33.44 -29.66 29.49
C VAL A 163 -32.04 -29.82 30.07
N HIS A 164 -31.42 -30.97 29.86
CA HIS A 164 -30.05 -31.26 30.30
C HIS A 164 -29.15 -31.48 29.09
N THR A 165 -27.98 -30.83 29.08
CA THR A 165 -26.93 -31.09 28.09
C THR A 165 -26.12 -32.29 28.54
N ALA A 166 -26.36 -33.44 27.93
CA ALA A 166 -25.65 -34.68 28.18
C ALA A 166 -24.49 -34.86 27.19
N SER A 167 -23.53 -35.70 27.56
CA SER A 167 -22.40 -36.03 26.69
C SER A 167 -21.93 -37.47 26.82
N ALA A 168 -21.23 -37.94 25.81
CA ALA A 168 -20.55 -39.23 25.78
C ALA A 168 -19.22 -39.09 25.03
N LEU A 169 -18.23 -39.89 25.43
CA LEU A 169 -17.01 -40.03 24.65
C LEU A 169 -17.16 -41.15 23.64
N ARG A 170 -16.81 -40.83 22.40
CA ARG A 170 -16.83 -41.75 21.27
C ARG A 170 -15.44 -41.89 20.65
N LEU A 171 -15.25 -42.96 19.89
CA LEU A 171 -14.06 -43.18 19.09
C LEU A 171 -14.43 -43.21 17.61
N TYR A 172 -13.61 -42.55 16.80
CA TYR A 172 -13.67 -42.63 15.34
C TYR A 172 -12.36 -43.21 14.81
N ARG A 173 -12.42 -44.40 14.20
CA ARG A 173 -11.28 -44.97 13.45
C ARG A 173 -10.88 -44.07 12.29
N MET A 174 -9.66 -43.55 12.32
CA MET A 174 -9.15 -42.61 11.31
C MET A 174 -8.57 -43.34 10.10
N ALA A 175 -8.85 -42.85 8.90
CA ALA A 175 -8.21 -43.30 7.67
C ALA A 175 -6.82 -42.65 7.48
N ALA A 176 -6.05 -43.13 6.51
CA ALA A 176 -4.79 -42.50 6.14
C ALA A 176 -5.05 -41.08 5.59
N GLY A 177 -4.41 -40.07 6.19
CA GLY A 177 -4.61 -38.66 5.85
C GLY A 177 -5.75 -37.96 6.57
N ASP A 178 -6.51 -38.66 7.43
CA ASP A 178 -7.46 -38.00 8.33
C ASP A 178 -6.71 -37.25 9.44
N ASP A 179 -7.29 -36.13 9.84
CA ASP A 179 -6.87 -35.24 10.93
C ASP A 179 -8.11 -34.62 11.62
N CYS A 180 -7.89 -33.85 12.68
CA CYS A 180 -8.93 -33.18 13.46
C CYS A 180 -9.89 -32.31 12.62
N GLU A 181 -9.43 -31.74 11.50
CA GLU A 181 -10.23 -30.83 10.67
C GLU A 181 -11.04 -31.61 9.63
N SER A 182 -10.39 -32.52 8.92
CA SER A 182 -10.98 -33.32 7.83
C SER A 182 -12.07 -34.28 8.29
N ILE A 183 -12.09 -34.69 9.57
CA ILE A 183 -13.15 -35.54 10.12
C ILE A 183 -14.40 -34.75 10.56
N ARG A 184 -14.34 -33.42 10.73
CA ARG A 184 -15.47 -32.62 11.28
C ARG A 184 -16.75 -32.80 10.47
N SER A 185 -16.67 -32.71 9.14
CA SER A 185 -17.81 -32.91 8.24
C SER A 185 -18.35 -34.34 8.23
N LYS A 186 -17.49 -35.33 8.51
CA LYS A 186 -17.87 -36.76 8.59
C LYS A 186 -18.61 -37.11 9.87
N LEU A 187 -18.51 -36.27 10.91
CA LEU A 187 -19.15 -36.47 12.21
C LEU A 187 -20.57 -35.88 12.29
N ALA A 188 -20.97 -35.06 11.31
CA ALA A 188 -22.27 -34.41 11.29
C ALA A 188 -23.43 -35.42 11.16
N ASP A 189 -24.54 -35.13 11.85
CA ASP A 189 -25.78 -35.89 11.70
C ASP A 189 -26.52 -35.50 10.40
N ASP A 190 -26.76 -36.48 9.53
CA ASP A 190 -27.66 -36.31 8.38
C ASP A 190 -29.03 -36.93 8.67
N PHE A 191 -29.96 -36.09 9.16
CA PHE A 191 -31.34 -36.50 9.42
C PHE A 191 -32.12 -36.85 8.14
N SER A 192 -31.69 -36.38 6.96
CA SER A 192 -32.37 -36.72 5.70
C SER A 192 -32.16 -38.20 5.33
N SER A 193 -31.08 -38.80 5.82
CA SER A 193 -30.75 -40.23 5.65
C SER A 193 -31.47 -41.16 6.63
N LYS A 194 -32.10 -40.60 7.67
CA LYS A 194 -32.88 -41.36 8.66
C LYS A 194 -34.19 -41.87 8.06
N GLY A 195 -34.71 -42.95 8.63
CA GLY A 195 -35.97 -43.53 8.22
C GLY A 195 -37.12 -42.57 8.50
N LYS A 196 -38.06 -42.48 7.56
CA LYS A 196 -39.18 -41.54 7.63
C LYS A 196 -40.43 -42.20 8.21
N LEU A 197 -41.30 -41.36 8.80
CA LEU A 197 -42.63 -41.75 9.28
C LEU A 197 -43.69 -40.86 8.64
N LYS A 198 -44.78 -41.49 8.19
CA LYS A 198 -46.01 -40.80 7.84
C LYS A 198 -47.11 -41.22 8.81
N VAL A 199 -47.84 -40.24 9.32
CA VAL A 199 -48.95 -40.42 10.25
C VAL A 199 -50.18 -39.78 9.65
N THR A 200 -51.24 -40.57 9.52
CA THR A 200 -52.53 -40.11 8.99
C THR A 200 -53.65 -40.56 9.90
N LEU A 201 -54.78 -39.85 9.85
CA LEU A 201 -56.01 -40.33 10.45
C LEU A 201 -56.75 -41.21 9.44
N GLN A 202 -57.52 -42.17 9.95
CA GLN A 202 -58.47 -42.91 9.14
C GLN A 202 -59.40 -41.90 8.43
N PRO A 203 -59.57 -41.97 7.10
CA PRO A 203 -60.40 -41.01 6.38
C PRO A 203 -61.82 -40.94 6.95
N THR A 204 -62.37 -39.74 7.08
CA THR A 204 -63.75 -39.54 7.49
C THR A 204 -64.70 -39.96 6.37
N VAL A 205 -65.67 -40.81 6.70
CA VAL A 205 -66.76 -41.20 5.80
C VAL A 205 -67.92 -40.25 6.07
N ALA A 206 -68.18 -39.32 5.14
CA ALA A 206 -69.34 -38.44 5.19
C ALA A 206 -70.47 -39.03 4.34
N ILE A 207 -71.65 -39.22 4.94
CA ILE A 207 -72.85 -39.60 4.19
C ILE A 207 -73.50 -38.31 3.65
N GLY A 208 -73.73 -38.25 2.34
CA GLY A 208 -74.32 -37.07 1.68
C GLY A 208 -75.82 -36.90 1.96
N GLY A 209 -76.23 -35.66 2.23
CA GLY A 209 -77.61 -35.19 2.43
C GLY A 209 -77.65 -33.67 2.71
N ASP A 210 -78.84 -33.08 2.90
CA ASP A 210 -79.02 -31.63 3.19
C ASP A 210 -78.32 -31.16 4.48
N CYS A 211 -77.87 -32.10 5.32
CA CYS A 211 -76.90 -31.91 6.40
C CYS A 211 -75.97 -33.15 6.43
N PRO A 212 -74.76 -33.10 5.85
CA PRO A 212 -73.86 -34.25 5.83
C PRO A 212 -73.38 -34.60 7.24
N VAL A 213 -73.55 -35.88 7.62
CA VAL A 213 -73.13 -36.42 8.93
C VAL A 213 -71.91 -37.29 8.71
N VAL A 214 -70.88 -37.13 9.54
CA VAL A 214 -69.70 -37.99 9.53
C VAL A 214 -70.04 -39.29 10.28
N GLU A 215 -70.14 -40.41 9.56
CA GLU A 215 -70.51 -41.73 10.10
C GLU A 215 -69.34 -42.40 10.84
N GLY A 216 -68.10 -42.04 10.48
CA GLY A 216 -66.90 -42.55 11.13
C GLY A 216 -65.61 -42.04 10.50
N GLY A 217 -64.47 -42.38 11.10
CA GLY A 217 -63.14 -41.90 10.70
C GLY A 217 -62.68 -40.64 11.46
N GLY A 218 -61.43 -40.24 11.27
CA GLY A 218 -60.74 -39.26 12.10
C GLY A 218 -60.13 -39.88 13.36
N TYR A 219 -59.81 -39.03 14.34
CA TYR A 219 -59.35 -39.46 15.66
C TYR A 219 -60.55 -39.85 16.53
N THR A 220 -60.55 -41.08 17.06
CA THR A 220 -61.67 -41.63 17.85
C THR A 220 -61.41 -41.67 19.35
N GLY A 221 -60.29 -41.09 19.81
CA GLY A 221 -59.97 -41.02 21.24
C GLY A 221 -60.80 -39.97 21.98
N PHE A 222 -61.04 -40.20 23.27
CA PHE A 222 -61.86 -39.32 24.13
C PHE A 222 -61.12 -38.07 24.63
N GLU A 223 -59.79 -38.10 24.66
CA GLU A 223 -58.96 -37.04 25.24
C GLU A 223 -58.09 -36.33 24.19
N HIS A 224 -57.75 -35.07 24.45
CA HIS A 224 -56.69 -34.37 23.73
C HIS A 224 -55.35 -34.94 24.15
N GLN A 225 -54.52 -35.34 23.19
CA GLN A 225 -53.30 -36.10 23.44
C GLN A 225 -52.16 -35.61 22.56
N THR A 226 -50.94 -35.74 23.06
CA THR A 226 -49.69 -35.47 22.32
C THR A 226 -48.96 -36.79 22.20
N TYR A 227 -49.14 -37.47 21.08
CA TYR A 227 -48.54 -38.78 20.86
C TYR A 227 -47.05 -38.66 20.57
N ARG A 228 -46.28 -39.61 21.10
CA ARG A 228 -44.86 -39.82 20.79
C ARG A 228 -44.67 -41.22 20.24
N ILE A 229 -43.99 -41.31 19.10
CA ILE A 229 -43.47 -42.56 18.54
C ILE A 229 -41.96 -42.50 18.68
N GLU A 230 -41.34 -43.42 19.41
CA GLU A 230 -39.89 -43.44 19.65
C GLU A 230 -39.30 -44.81 19.31
N ILE A 231 -38.14 -44.86 18.67
CA ILE A 231 -37.44 -46.11 18.41
C ILE A 231 -36.89 -46.68 19.72
N ALA A 232 -37.25 -47.92 20.02
CA ALA A 232 -36.88 -48.61 21.24
C ALA A 232 -35.51 -49.27 21.13
N GLU A 233 -34.79 -49.36 22.24
CA GLU A 233 -33.60 -50.19 22.35
C GLU A 233 -34.05 -51.65 22.57
N THR A 234 -33.60 -52.58 21.72
CA THR A 234 -34.02 -53.99 21.77
C THR A 234 -32.87 -54.93 21.43
N THR A 235 -32.98 -56.19 21.86
CA THR A 235 -32.01 -57.25 21.53
C THR A 235 -32.37 -58.03 20.26
N ALA A 236 -33.53 -57.78 19.66
CA ALA A 236 -34.15 -58.61 18.62
C ALA A 236 -33.65 -58.40 17.18
N GLY A 237 -32.63 -57.55 16.97
CA GLY A 237 -31.99 -57.31 15.66
C GLY A 237 -32.85 -56.58 14.60
N THR A 238 -34.16 -56.46 14.81
CA THR A 238 -35.09 -55.69 13.97
C THR A 238 -35.60 -54.46 14.73
N PRO A 239 -35.62 -53.27 14.10
CA PRO A 239 -35.99 -52.05 14.80
C PRO A 239 -37.47 -52.08 15.19
N SER A 240 -37.73 -51.74 16.45
CA SER A 240 -39.07 -51.63 17.03
C SER A 240 -39.28 -50.20 17.53
N PHE A 241 -40.52 -49.75 17.53
CA PHE A 241 -40.89 -48.48 18.15
C PHE A 241 -41.75 -48.72 19.38
N LYS A 242 -41.56 -47.89 20.39
CA LYS A 242 -42.47 -47.70 21.52
C LYS A 242 -43.30 -46.45 21.30
N PHE A 243 -44.51 -46.41 21.82
CA PHE A 243 -45.39 -45.26 21.66
C PHE A 243 -46.00 -44.86 22.99
N SER A 244 -46.35 -43.58 23.10
CA SER A 244 -47.06 -43.06 24.26
C SER A 244 -48.06 -41.99 23.85
N ARG A 245 -49.28 -42.06 24.39
CA ARG A 245 -50.28 -40.99 24.21
C ARG A 245 -49.95 -39.72 25.01
N PHE A 246 -49.19 -39.87 26.09
CA PHE A 246 -48.77 -38.80 27.01
C PHE A 246 -47.38 -38.23 26.67
N ASN A 247 -46.92 -38.33 25.42
CA ASN A 247 -45.56 -37.97 24.98
C ASN A 247 -44.44 -38.56 25.88
N GLY A 248 -44.68 -39.76 26.41
CA GLY A 248 -43.77 -40.46 27.32
C GLY A 248 -43.75 -39.89 28.74
N GLY A 249 -44.67 -39.00 29.13
CA GLY A 249 -44.70 -38.34 30.44
C GLY A 249 -45.11 -39.22 31.62
N LEU A 250 -45.59 -40.44 31.39
CA LEU A 250 -45.95 -41.36 32.48
C LEU A 250 -44.69 -42.03 33.06
N VAL A 251 -44.30 -41.65 34.27
CA VAL A 251 -43.06 -42.05 34.92
C VAL A 251 -43.27 -42.40 36.40
N GLY A 252 -42.30 -43.06 37.02
CA GLY A 252 -42.29 -43.29 38.46
C GLY A 252 -40.92 -43.73 38.97
N ARG A 253 -40.87 -44.02 40.28
CA ARG A 253 -39.73 -44.74 40.88
C ARG A 253 -40.24 -45.99 41.57
N GLY A 254 -39.42 -47.03 41.61
CA GLY A 254 -39.77 -48.25 42.31
C GLY A 254 -38.59 -49.17 42.61
N VAL A 255 -38.78 -50.04 43.60
CA VAL A 255 -37.79 -51.05 43.99
C VAL A 255 -38.05 -52.31 43.16
N PHE A 256 -37.04 -52.75 42.42
CA PHE A 256 -37.10 -53.93 41.54
C PHE A 256 -36.80 -55.21 42.34
N ASP A 257 -37.73 -56.15 42.33
CA ASP A 257 -37.60 -57.49 42.92
C ASP A 257 -37.39 -58.50 41.78
N ALA A 258 -36.13 -58.80 41.47
CA ALA A 258 -35.76 -59.74 40.42
C ALA A 258 -36.21 -61.17 40.73
N GLY A 259 -36.24 -61.58 42.01
CA GLY A 259 -36.65 -62.93 42.41
C GLY A 259 -38.17 -63.14 42.34
N GLY A 260 -38.94 -62.10 42.65
CA GLY A 260 -40.40 -62.08 42.56
C GLY A 260 -40.96 -61.55 41.23
N LEU A 261 -40.10 -61.16 40.29
CA LEU A 261 -40.45 -60.56 38.99
C LEU A 261 -41.47 -59.42 39.11
N ARG A 262 -41.19 -58.44 39.95
CA ARG A 262 -42.11 -57.30 40.20
C ARG A 262 -41.37 -56.02 40.55
N VAL A 263 -42.05 -54.88 40.37
CA VAL A 263 -41.59 -53.57 40.81
C VAL A 263 -42.58 -52.99 41.82
N ASN A 264 -42.08 -52.68 43.02
CA ASN A 264 -42.84 -51.95 44.03
C ASN A 264 -42.74 -50.45 43.75
N ILE A 265 -43.83 -49.85 43.29
CA ILE A 265 -43.87 -48.42 42.99
C ILE A 265 -43.77 -47.62 44.29
N THR A 266 -42.79 -46.74 44.38
CA THR A 266 -42.55 -45.86 45.54
C THR A 266 -42.85 -44.39 45.25
N ALA A 267 -42.96 -43.99 43.98
CA ALA A 267 -43.29 -42.62 43.59
C ALA A 267 -44.21 -42.57 42.36
N ASN A 268 -45.07 -41.55 42.31
CA ASN A 268 -46.04 -41.27 41.23
C ASN A 268 -47.14 -42.33 40.98
N LEU A 269 -47.47 -43.14 41.99
CA LEU A 269 -48.50 -44.18 41.85
C LEU A 269 -49.87 -43.63 41.44
N ALA A 270 -50.25 -42.45 41.93
CA ALA A 270 -51.55 -41.84 41.62
C ALA A 270 -51.73 -41.63 40.12
N ALA A 271 -50.75 -41.03 39.43
CA ALA A 271 -50.80 -40.79 38.00
C ALA A 271 -50.84 -42.11 37.19
N ILE A 272 -50.11 -43.13 37.64
CA ILE A 272 -50.11 -44.46 37.01
C ILE A 272 -51.50 -45.10 37.12
N ASN A 273 -52.12 -45.06 38.30
CA ASN A 273 -53.46 -45.61 38.53
C ASN A 273 -54.55 -44.86 37.75
N THR A 274 -54.43 -43.54 37.58
CA THR A 274 -55.41 -42.72 36.86
C THR A 274 -55.18 -42.65 35.35
N SER A 275 -54.11 -43.27 34.83
CA SER A 275 -53.78 -43.25 33.39
C SER A 275 -54.78 -43.99 32.49
N GLY A 276 -55.64 -44.83 33.07
CA GLY A 276 -56.59 -45.66 32.33
C GLY A 276 -55.97 -46.88 31.61
N LEU A 277 -54.70 -47.18 31.88
CA LEU A 277 -53.97 -48.30 31.29
C LEU A 277 -53.62 -49.36 32.35
N ALA A 278 -53.74 -50.64 31.98
CA ALA A 278 -53.35 -51.78 32.84
C ALA A 278 -52.06 -52.48 32.36
N GLN A 279 -51.64 -52.19 31.13
CA GLN A 279 -50.46 -52.79 30.49
C GLN A 279 -49.57 -51.68 29.94
N PHE A 280 -48.27 -51.86 30.07
CA PHE A 280 -47.27 -50.88 29.65
C PHE A 280 -46.06 -51.56 29.04
N TYR A 281 -45.25 -50.82 28.28
CA TYR A 281 -43.84 -51.14 28.10
C TYR A 281 -43.03 -50.28 29.08
N LEU A 282 -42.36 -50.92 30.04
CA LEU A 282 -41.53 -50.26 31.03
C LEU A 282 -40.09 -50.14 30.54
N GLU A 283 -39.49 -48.98 30.71
CA GLU A 283 -38.04 -48.76 30.63
C GLU A 283 -37.51 -48.25 31.96
N ALA A 284 -36.56 -48.97 32.57
CA ALA A 284 -35.79 -48.46 33.69
C ALA A 284 -34.57 -47.70 33.17
N GLU A 285 -34.34 -46.50 33.68
CA GLU A 285 -33.17 -45.68 33.31
C GLU A 285 -32.31 -45.41 34.55
N GLU A 286 -31.00 -45.60 34.40
CA GLU A 286 -30.01 -45.40 35.46
C GLU A 286 -28.83 -44.56 34.94
N PHE A 287 -28.24 -43.75 35.81
CA PHE A 287 -27.06 -42.97 35.49
C PHE A 287 -25.81 -43.84 35.52
N ASP A 288 -25.10 -43.91 34.40
CA ASP A 288 -23.83 -44.64 34.29
C ASP A 288 -22.66 -43.68 34.57
N ALA A 289 -22.10 -43.74 35.77
CA ALA A 289 -21.01 -42.85 36.19
C ALA A 289 -19.73 -43.01 35.34
N GLN A 290 -19.50 -44.19 34.75
CA GLN A 290 -18.33 -44.43 33.90
C GLN A 290 -18.50 -43.81 32.51
N ARG A 291 -19.74 -43.66 32.03
CA ARG A 291 -20.09 -43.03 30.74
C ARG A 291 -20.58 -41.59 30.86
N GLY A 292 -20.96 -41.14 32.05
CA GLY A 292 -21.38 -39.77 32.35
C GLY A 292 -22.80 -39.40 31.92
N HIS A 293 -23.66 -40.35 31.57
CA HIS A 293 -25.05 -40.07 31.12
C HIS A 293 -26.04 -41.17 31.53
N TRP A 294 -27.34 -40.85 31.44
CA TRP A 294 -28.44 -41.78 31.70
C TRP A 294 -28.63 -42.76 30.55
N ARG A 295 -28.82 -44.03 30.87
CA ARG A 295 -29.10 -45.09 29.89
C ARG A 295 -30.27 -45.95 30.33
N VAL A 296 -30.96 -46.54 29.35
CA VAL A 296 -31.90 -47.62 29.62
C VAL A 296 -31.08 -48.83 30.08
N THR A 297 -31.41 -49.40 31.23
CA THR A 297 -30.76 -50.62 31.75
C THR A 297 -31.67 -51.84 31.66
N TYR A 298 -32.98 -51.61 31.54
CA TYR A 298 -33.99 -52.66 31.45
C TYR A 298 -35.20 -52.18 30.67
N GLY A 299 -35.73 -53.04 29.80
CA GLY A 299 -36.94 -52.78 29.01
C GLY A 299 -37.81 -54.03 28.89
N ALA A 300 -39.09 -53.96 29.25
CA ALA A 300 -40.00 -55.10 29.18
C ALA A 300 -41.49 -54.71 29.17
N PRO A 301 -42.38 -55.50 28.54
CA PRO A 301 -43.82 -55.35 28.72
C PRO A 301 -44.24 -55.76 30.14
N VAL A 302 -44.98 -54.92 30.84
CA VAL A 302 -45.41 -55.11 32.24
C VAL A 302 -46.92 -54.93 32.39
N THR A 303 -47.49 -55.50 33.45
CA THR A 303 -48.90 -55.32 33.81
C THR A 303 -49.02 -54.80 35.23
N LEU A 304 -49.89 -53.83 35.47
CA LEU A 304 -50.20 -53.32 36.81
C LEU A 304 -51.21 -54.26 37.49
N ASN A 305 -50.83 -54.84 38.62
CA ASN A 305 -51.69 -55.77 39.35
C ASN A 305 -52.63 -55.04 40.33
N ALA A 306 -53.58 -55.78 40.92
CA ALA A 306 -54.55 -55.25 41.89
C ALA A 306 -53.93 -54.71 43.19
N THR A 307 -52.66 -55.01 43.46
CA THR A 307 -51.89 -54.52 44.61
C THR A 307 -50.95 -53.35 44.26
N ASN A 308 -51.16 -52.68 43.12
CA ASN A 308 -50.37 -51.53 42.66
C ASN A 308 -48.88 -51.83 42.42
N GLN A 309 -48.54 -53.04 41.98
CA GLN A 309 -47.19 -53.44 41.59
C GLN A 309 -47.15 -53.73 40.09
N LEU A 310 -46.02 -53.42 39.46
CA LEU A 310 -45.78 -53.77 38.05
C LEU A 310 -45.19 -55.17 37.98
N VAL A 311 -45.88 -56.10 37.32
CA VAL A 311 -45.42 -57.48 37.12
C VAL A 311 -44.46 -57.53 35.93
N LEU A 312 -43.26 -58.04 36.16
CA LEU A 312 -42.20 -58.19 35.16
C LEU A 312 -42.30 -59.56 34.47
N PRO A 313 -41.95 -59.67 33.18
CA PRO A 313 -41.81 -60.96 32.51
C PRO A 313 -40.48 -61.63 32.87
N ALA A 314 -40.40 -62.94 32.69
CA ALA A 314 -39.17 -63.70 32.92
C ALA A 314 -38.05 -63.35 31.92
N ALA A 315 -38.39 -62.92 30.71
CA ALA A 315 -37.45 -62.51 29.68
C ALA A 315 -37.66 -61.01 29.33
N PRO A 316 -36.63 -60.16 29.48
CA PRO A 316 -36.71 -58.76 29.06
C PRO A 316 -36.64 -58.62 27.55
N THR A 317 -37.21 -57.52 27.05
CA THR A 317 -36.99 -57.05 25.68
C THR A 317 -35.57 -56.48 25.52
N PHE A 318 -35.07 -55.83 26.57
CA PHE A 318 -33.75 -55.22 26.60
C PHE A 318 -33.15 -55.20 28.01
N GLY A 319 -31.83 -55.40 28.09
CA GLY A 319 -31.08 -55.28 29.34
C GLY A 319 -31.39 -56.35 30.39
N ALA A 320 -31.14 -56.02 31.66
CA ALA A 320 -31.32 -56.93 32.80
C ALA A 320 -32.03 -56.20 33.95
N ILE A 321 -32.83 -56.93 34.74
CA ILE A 321 -33.58 -56.34 35.86
C ILE A 321 -32.60 -55.63 36.81
N PRO A 322 -32.82 -54.33 37.14
CA PRO A 322 -31.96 -53.62 38.08
C PRO A 322 -31.94 -54.31 39.44
N VAL A 323 -30.74 -54.53 39.99
CA VAL A 323 -30.56 -55.12 41.33
C VAL A 323 -30.12 -54.02 42.28
N SER A 324 -31.07 -53.21 42.72
CA SER A 324 -30.81 -52.07 43.62
C SER A 324 -31.79 -52.09 44.80
N PRO A 325 -31.31 -51.90 46.06
CA PRO A 325 -32.18 -51.70 47.21
C PRO A 325 -32.86 -50.31 47.18
N ASN A 326 -32.33 -49.38 46.36
CA ASN A 326 -32.87 -48.04 46.22
C ASN A 326 -33.89 -47.99 45.07
N PRO A 327 -34.95 -47.18 45.18
CA PRO A 327 -35.91 -47.01 44.10
C PRO A 327 -35.22 -46.52 42.82
N VAL A 328 -35.45 -47.21 41.71
CA VAL A 328 -34.92 -46.87 40.37
C VAL A 328 -36.01 -46.15 39.58
N PHE A 329 -35.61 -45.16 38.79
CA PHE A 329 -36.52 -44.45 37.90
C PHE A 329 -36.95 -45.33 36.73
N PHE A 330 -38.24 -45.28 36.40
CA PHE A 330 -38.78 -45.95 35.23
C PHE A 330 -39.77 -45.06 34.48
N ARG A 331 -39.87 -45.29 33.18
CA ARG A 331 -40.85 -44.67 32.28
C ARG A 331 -41.77 -45.74 31.70
N LEU A 332 -43.05 -45.43 31.66
CA LEU A 332 -44.10 -46.30 31.14
C LEU A 332 -44.60 -45.77 29.79
N TRP A 333 -44.55 -46.66 28.80
CA TRP A 333 -45.05 -46.45 27.45
C TRP A 333 -46.33 -47.26 27.25
N ASP A 334 -47.22 -46.83 26.36
CA ASP A 334 -48.46 -47.56 26.03
C ASP A 334 -48.15 -48.96 25.46
N GLY A 335 -47.05 -49.09 24.72
CA GLY A 335 -46.57 -50.37 24.23
C GLY A 335 -45.38 -50.27 23.30
N ILE A 336 -44.92 -51.43 22.83
CA ILE A 336 -43.83 -51.60 21.85
C ILE A 336 -44.30 -52.47 20.68
N ARG A 337 -43.92 -52.12 19.44
CA ARG A 337 -44.28 -52.83 18.21
C ARG A 337 -43.12 -52.83 17.20
N PRO A 338 -42.98 -53.88 16.37
CA PRO A 338 -41.98 -53.91 15.31
C PRO A 338 -42.33 -52.94 14.17
N ILE A 339 -41.33 -52.25 13.61
CA ILE A 339 -41.53 -51.33 12.47
C ILE A 339 -42.08 -52.09 11.25
N ALA A 340 -41.66 -53.35 11.04
CA ALA A 340 -42.10 -54.18 9.92
C ALA A 340 -43.62 -54.42 9.87
N GLY A 341 -44.34 -54.20 10.99
CA GLY A 341 -45.81 -54.28 11.03
C GLY A 341 -46.53 -53.07 10.43
N PHE A 342 -45.80 -52.01 10.08
CA PHE A 342 -46.35 -50.73 9.61
C PHE A 342 -45.63 -50.23 8.33
N PRO A 343 -45.59 -51.02 7.24
CA PRO A 343 -44.94 -50.59 6.00
C PRO A 343 -45.77 -49.53 5.27
N ILE A 344 -45.14 -48.82 4.34
CA ILE A 344 -45.85 -48.01 3.34
C ILE A 344 -46.78 -48.92 2.55
N SER A 345 -48.09 -48.61 2.55
CA SER A 345 -49.13 -49.47 1.99
C SER A 345 -50.33 -48.66 1.51
N ALA A 346 -51.05 -49.15 0.49
CA ALA A 346 -52.33 -48.57 0.08
C ALA A 346 -53.40 -48.66 1.19
N THR A 347 -53.25 -49.61 2.12
CA THR A 347 -54.06 -49.73 3.34
C THR A 347 -53.16 -49.67 4.57
N PRO A 348 -52.79 -48.46 5.05
CA PRO A 348 -51.90 -48.29 6.19
C PRO A 348 -52.43 -48.94 7.47
N ALA A 349 -51.52 -49.53 8.25
CA ALA A 349 -51.84 -50.18 9.51
C ALA A 349 -52.26 -49.14 10.59
N VAL A 350 -53.28 -49.48 11.37
CA VAL A 350 -53.77 -48.66 12.49
C VAL A 350 -52.95 -48.97 13.74
N LEU A 351 -52.44 -47.93 14.41
CA LEU A 351 -51.81 -48.05 15.73
C LEU A 351 -52.89 -48.23 16.79
N ASP A 352 -53.70 -47.19 17.00
CA ASP A 352 -54.86 -47.12 17.88
C ASP A 352 -55.70 -45.87 17.55
N ASN A 353 -56.93 -45.79 18.06
CA ASN A 353 -57.80 -44.58 18.01
C ASN A 353 -57.96 -43.91 16.62
N GLY A 354 -57.92 -44.69 15.54
CA GLY A 354 -57.99 -44.19 14.16
C GLY A 354 -56.69 -43.59 13.60
N ILE A 355 -55.59 -43.65 14.35
CA ILE A 355 -54.24 -43.21 13.93
C ILE A 355 -53.59 -44.32 13.11
N ARG A 356 -53.09 -43.97 11.92
CA ARG A 356 -52.38 -44.88 11.01
C ARG A 356 -50.93 -44.47 10.86
N LEU A 357 -50.03 -45.46 10.86
CA LEU A 357 -48.59 -45.26 10.69
C LEU A 357 -48.09 -45.93 9.42
N GLU A 358 -47.16 -45.29 8.74
CA GLU A 358 -46.40 -45.84 7.62
C GLU A 358 -44.92 -45.50 7.80
N PHE A 359 -44.10 -46.50 8.04
CA PHE A 359 -42.64 -46.37 8.11
C PHE A 359 -42.00 -46.74 6.78
N GLU A 360 -40.96 -46.00 6.43
CA GLU A 360 -40.02 -46.39 5.38
C GLU A 360 -39.35 -47.75 5.70
N ALA A 361 -38.92 -48.48 4.66
CA ALA A 361 -38.23 -49.75 4.84
C ALA A 361 -36.96 -49.58 5.70
N ALA A 362 -36.83 -50.42 6.72
CA ALA A 362 -35.67 -50.43 7.61
C ALA A 362 -34.39 -50.79 6.86
N ALA A 363 -33.33 -50.02 7.12
CA ALA A 363 -31.96 -50.30 6.68
C ALA A 363 -30.99 -49.89 7.79
N THR A 364 -29.74 -50.35 7.72
CA THR A 364 -28.69 -50.02 8.69
C THR A 364 -28.59 -48.50 8.89
N GLY A 365 -28.69 -48.03 10.14
CA GLY A 365 -28.58 -46.62 10.49
C GLY A 365 -29.84 -45.76 10.29
N LYS A 366 -30.90 -46.27 9.62
CA LYS A 366 -32.14 -45.50 9.39
C LYS A 366 -32.96 -45.29 10.67
N TYR A 367 -33.04 -46.29 11.52
CA TYR A 367 -33.81 -46.27 12.76
C TYR A 367 -32.88 -46.56 13.93
N VAL A 368 -32.49 -45.51 14.67
CA VAL A 368 -31.59 -45.61 15.82
C VAL A 368 -32.40 -45.41 17.11
N PRO A 369 -32.11 -46.14 18.21
CA PRO A 369 -32.80 -45.95 19.48
C PRO A 369 -32.88 -44.48 19.89
N LYS A 370 -34.01 -44.08 20.49
CA LYS A 370 -34.38 -42.70 20.85
C LYS A 370 -34.76 -41.76 19.69
N ASP A 371 -34.58 -42.14 18.41
CA ASP A 371 -35.19 -41.39 17.28
C ASP A 371 -36.71 -41.33 17.50
N TYR A 372 -37.33 -40.15 17.33
CA TYR A 372 -38.74 -39.99 17.69
C TYR A 372 -39.52 -38.99 16.82
N TRP A 373 -40.84 -39.17 16.78
CA TRP A 373 -41.82 -38.26 16.20
C TRP A 373 -42.85 -37.88 17.25
N VAL A 374 -43.36 -36.66 17.17
CA VAL A 374 -44.45 -36.16 18.02
C VAL A 374 -45.53 -35.58 17.13
N PHE A 375 -46.78 -35.86 17.46
CA PHE A 375 -47.94 -35.25 16.81
C PHE A 375 -49.09 -35.09 17.79
N ILE A 376 -49.96 -34.13 17.51
CA ILE A 376 -51.04 -33.74 18.41
C ILE A 376 -52.36 -34.18 17.80
N VAL A 377 -53.24 -34.74 18.64
CA VAL A 377 -54.62 -35.08 18.28
C VAL A 377 -55.59 -34.49 19.29
N ARG A 378 -56.73 -34.03 18.81
CA ARG A 378 -57.76 -33.36 19.60
C ARG A 378 -59.09 -34.12 19.54
N ALA A 379 -59.74 -34.30 20.68
CA ALA A 379 -61.06 -34.90 20.80
C ALA A 379 -62.18 -33.83 20.78
N ALA A 380 -63.42 -34.26 21.08
CA ALA A 380 -64.57 -33.38 21.37
C ALA A 380 -64.92 -32.34 20.29
N GLY A 381 -64.85 -32.73 19.01
CA GLY A 381 -65.29 -31.88 17.89
C GLY A 381 -64.27 -30.85 17.41
N VAL A 382 -63.07 -30.81 18.00
CA VAL A 382 -61.96 -30.00 17.49
C VAL A 382 -61.36 -30.70 16.27
N GLY A 383 -61.38 -30.02 15.11
CA GLY A 383 -60.87 -30.58 13.86
C GLY A 383 -59.39 -30.93 13.91
N ASN A 384 -59.03 -32.11 13.38
CA ASN A 384 -57.65 -32.56 13.21
C ASN A 384 -57.27 -32.55 11.72
N PRO A 385 -56.03 -32.21 11.36
CA PRO A 385 -55.57 -32.38 9.99
C PRO A 385 -55.50 -33.87 9.63
N GLN A 386 -55.84 -34.20 8.37
CA GLN A 386 -55.85 -35.58 7.89
C GLN A 386 -54.45 -36.23 7.87
N VAL A 387 -53.42 -35.42 7.64
CA VAL A 387 -52.01 -35.82 7.71
C VAL A 387 -51.39 -35.11 8.90
N LEU A 388 -50.91 -35.89 9.87
CA LEU A 388 -50.31 -35.39 11.11
C LEU A 388 -48.79 -35.29 11.00
N VAL A 389 -48.17 -36.23 10.28
CA VAL A 389 -46.75 -36.24 9.90
C VAL A 389 -46.66 -36.72 8.46
N ASN A 390 -45.92 -36.02 7.60
CA ASN A 390 -45.92 -36.28 6.17
C ASN A 390 -44.60 -36.86 5.65
N SER A 391 -44.31 -38.12 5.93
CA SER A 391 -43.07 -38.79 5.49
C SER A 391 -41.83 -38.03 5.94
N GLU A 392 -41.85 -37.55 7.18
CA GLU A 392 -40.79 -36.72 7.74
C GLU A 392 -39.75 -37.59 8.47
N PRO A 393 -38.46 -37.20 8.47
CA PRO A 393 -37.47 -37.81 9.35
C PRO A 393 -37.84 -37.59 10.83
N PRO A 394 -37.22 -38.32 11.77
CA PRO A 394 -37.47 -38.12 13.19
C PRO A 394 -37.15 -36.68 13.61
N LEU A 395 -37.92 -36.15 14.56
CA LEU A 395 -37.55 -34.93 15.30
C LEU A 395 -36.30 -35.18 16.14
N GLY A 396 -36.15 -36.42 16.65
CA GLY A 396 -34.93 -37.04 17.16
C GLY A 396 -34.10 -36.27 18.19
N ILE A 397 -32.98 -36.87 18.58
CA ILE A 397 -31.94 -36.19 19.35
C ILE A 397 -30.89 -35.73 18.34
N HIS A 398 -30.64 -34.43 18.26
CA HIS A 398 -29.55 -33.89 17.46
C HIS A 398 -28.25 -34.00 18.25
N TYR A 399 -27.27 -34.73 17.70
CA TYR A 399 -25.96 -34.87 18.30
C TYR A 399 -24.98 -33.89 17.68
N ALA A 400 -24.40 -33.02 18.51
CA ALA A 400 -23.22 -32.26 18.17
C ALA A 400 -21.99 -33.13 18.43
N ARG A 401 -21.16 -33.37 17.42
CA ARG A 401 -19.96 -34.21 17.53
C ARG A 401 -18.74 -33.42 17.14
N VAL A 402 -17.78 -33.32 18.06
CA VAL A 402 -16.55 -32.56 17.85
C VAL A 402 -15.34 -33.39 18.32
N PRO A 403 -14.22 -33.39 17.58
CA PRO A 403 -13.03 -34.10 18.02
C PRO A 403 -12.37 -33.37 19.20
N LEU A 404 -11.97 -34.10 20.24
CA LEU A 404 -11.18 -33.60 21.36
C LEU A 404 -9.69 -33.87 21.19
N ALA A 405 -9.33 -35.04 20.67
CA ALA A 405 -7.94 -35.42 20.46
C ALA A 405 -7.81 -36.54 19.44
N GLU A 406 -6.65 -36.65 18.81
CA GLU A 406 -6.22 -37.82 18.07
C GLU A 406 -5.32 -38.69 18.93
N VAL A 407 -5.47 -40.00 18.83
CA VAL A 407 -4.67 -40.97 19.57
C VAL A 407 -3.99 -41.89 18.57
N THR A 408 -2.66 -41.85 18.55
CA THR A 408 -1.81 -42.84 17.88
C THR A 408 -1.42 -43.90 18.89
N TRP A 409 -2.01 -45.09 18.75
CA TRP A 409 -1.83 -46.19 19.70
C TRP A 409 -0.39 -46.72 19.67
N ASN A 410 0.16 -46.97 20.86
CA ASN A 410 1.45 -47.65 21.03
C ASN A 410 1.27 -49.16 21.25
N ALA A 411 2.37 -49.92 21.29
CA ALA A 411 2.33 -51.36 21.50
C ALA A 411 1.74 -51.77 22.87
N ALA A 412 1.80 -50.89 23.88
CA ALA A 412 1.22 -51.11 25.20
C ALA A 412 -0.28 -50.80 25.27
N GLN A 413 -0.88 -50.25 24.21
CA GLN A 413 -2.27 -49.77 24.17
C GLN A 413 -2.61 -48.79 25.31
N ASP A 414 -1.62 -48.00 25.71
CA ASP A 414 -1.70 -47.06 26.82
C ASP A 414 -0.89 -45.82 26.48
N VAL A 415 -1.58 -44.80 26.00
CA VAL A 415 -0.98 -43.58 25.45
C VAL A 415 -1.27 -42.44 26.40
N THR A 416 -0.24 -41.69 26.75
CA THR A 416 -0.34 -40.46 27.55
C THR A 416 0.08 -39.26 26.70
N LEU A 417 -0.38 -38.07 27.06
CA LEU A 417 0.03 -36.82 26.42
C LEU A 417 1.56 -36.67 26.43
N ALA A 418 2.21 -37.00 27.56
CA ALA A 418 3.66 -36.97 27.70
C ALA A 418 4.42 -37.95 26.79
N SER A 419 3.76 -39.03 26.34
CA SER A 419 4.35 -39.99 25.40
C SER A 419 4.26 -39.55 23.93
N GLY A 420 3.65 -38.38 23.64
CA GLY A 420 3.58 -37.79 22.30
C GLY A 420 2.63 -38.47 21.31
N GLY A 421 1.83 -39.44 21.78
CA GLY A 421 0.84 -40.15 20.95
C GLY A 421 -0.57 -39.57 21.03
N ILE A 422 -0.77 -38.45 21.73
CA ILE A 422 -2.04 -37.72 21.79
C ILE A 422 -1.83 -36.34 21.18
N GLU A 423 -2.62 -36.00 20.16
CA GLU A 423 -2.65 -34.68 19.53
C GLU A 423 -3.97 -34.00 19.90
N ASP A 424 -3.91 -32.73 20.29
CA ASP A 424 -5.07 -31.99 20.79
C ASP A 424 -5.87 -31.37 19.64
N CYS A 425 -7.16 -31.71 19.54
CA CYS A 425 -8.06 -31.17 18.52
C CYS A 425 -8.88 -29.97 18.99
N ARG A 426 -8.76 -29.59 20.27
CA ARG A 426 -9.55 -28.51 20.87
C ARG A 426 -8.97 -27.16 20.45
N GLU A 427 -9.86 -26.20 20.27
CA GLU A 427 -9.52 -24.85 19.83
C GLU A 427 -9.63 -23.88 21.03
N PRO A 428 -8.52 -23.31 21.53
CA PRO A 428 -8.60 -22.27 22.54
C PRO A 428 -9.25 -20.99 21.97
N PHE A 429 -10.49 -20.72 22.36
CA PHE A 429 -11.23 -19.51 21.99
C PHE A 429 -10.82 -18.34 22.89
N GLN A 430 -10.22 -17.32 22.26
CA GLN A 430 -9.96 -16.04 22.91
C GLN A 430 -11.28 -15.25 22.99
N PRO A 431 -11.53 -14.50 24.09
CA PRO A 431 -12.60 -13.52 24.09
C PRO A 431 -12.51 -12.63 22.84
N LEU A 432 -13.63 -12.25 22.23
CA LEU A 432 -13.63 -11.40 21.01
C LEU A 432 -12.81 -10.11 21.18
N THR A 433 -12.67 -9.63 22.42
CA THR A 433 -11.83 -8.49 22.80
C THR A 433 -10.31 -8.74 22.72
N ARG A 434 -9.86 -9.97 22.41
CA ARG A 434 -8.45 -10.42 22.43
C ARG A 434 -8.00 -11.21 21.18
N LEU A 435 -8.74 -11.18 20.08
CA LEU A 435 -8.34 -11.83 18.83
C LEU A 435 -7.03 -11.22 18.30
N SER A 436 -5.97 -12.02 18.27
CA SER A 436 -4.61 -11.59 17.90
C SER A 436 -4.45 -11.50 16.37
N THR A 437 -3.96 -10.37 15.87
CA THR A 437 -3.48 -10.15 14.50
C THR A 437 -1.98 -9.83 14.54
N CYS A 438 -1.30 -9.66 13.39
CA CYS A 438 0.09 -9.13 13.36
C CYS A 438 0.24 -7.79 14.12
N CYS A 439 -0.88 -7.08 14.30
CA CYS A 439 -1.00 -5.91 15.15
C CYS A 439 -0.67 -6.25 16.62
N THR A 440 0.44 -5.70 17.12
CA THR A 440 0.74 -5.66 18.56
C THR A 440 -0.37 -4.94 19.31
N TYR A 441 -0.84 -3.81 18.77
CA TYR A 441 -1.99 -3.07 19.29
C TYR A 441 -2.89 -2.57 18.16
N ARG A 442 -4.20 -2.54 18.41
CA ARG A 442 -5.18 -1.88 17.54
C ARG A 442 -5.66 -0.60 18.19
N VAL A 443 -5.83 0.42 17.36
CA VAL A 443 -6.35 1.72 17.77
C VAL A 443 -7.65 1.94 17.04
N GLY A 444 -8.73 2.24 17.78
CA GLY A 444 -10.02 2.63 17.23
C GLY A 444 -10.33 4.08 17.59
N ASP A 445 -11.19 4.76 16.82
CA ASP A 445 -11.57 6.15 17.08
C ASP A 445 -12.50 6.32 18.30
N GLY A 446 -12.96 5.20 18.88
CA GLY A 446 -13.87 5.18 20.03
C GLY A 446 -15.32 5.48 19.69
N VAL A 447 -15.64 5.71 18.40
CA VAL A 447 -16.98 6.07 17.91
C VAL A 447 -17.47 5.05 16.89
N HIS A 448 -16.74 4.86 15.80
CA HIS A 448 -17.07 3.96 14.69
C HIS A 448 -16.18 2.71 14.68
N SER A 449 -15.01 2.77 15.32
CA SER A 449 -14.11 1.64 15.50
C SER A 449 -13.57 1.58 16.94
N HIS A 450 -13.36 0.36 17.43
CA HIS A 450 -12.93 0.11 18.80
C HIS A 450 -11.68 -0.80 18.79
N GLY A 451 -10.58 -0.32 19.38
CA GLY A 451 -9.33 -1.06 19.57
C GLY A 451 -8.94 -1.11 21.06
N GLN A 452 -7.78 -1.71 21.38
CA GLN A 452 -7.25 -1.69 22.75
C GLN A 452 -6.91 -0.27 23.23
N PHE A 453 -6.64 0.64 22.30
CA PHE A 453 -6.41 2.06 22.58
C PHE A 453 -7.37 2.93 21.77
N THR A 454 -7.70 4.10 22.30
CA THR A 454 -8.42 5.18 21.61
C THR A 454 -7.50 6.30 21.11
N SER A 455 -6.19 6.20 21.40
CA SER A 455 -5.14 7.11 20.95
C SER A 455 -3.98 6.31 20.37
N ILE A 456 -3.50 6.76 19.20
CA ILE A 456 -2.33 6.22 18.53
C ILE A 456 -1.08 6.46 19.38
N GLN A 457 -0.96 7.64 20.00
CA GLN A 457 0.16 7.93 20.90
C GLN A 457 0.21 6.97 22.08
N ALA A 458 -0.95 6.66 22.68
CA ALA A 458 -1.02 5.72 23.79
C ALA A 458 -0.55 4.30 23.38
N ALA A 459 -0.91 3.86 22.17
CA ALA A 459 -0.45 2.59 21.63
C ALA A 459 1.08 2.58 21.36
N ILE A 460 1.65 3.68 20.83
CA ILE A 460 3.10 3.81 20.63
C ILE A 460 3.84 3.74 21.96
N ASN A 461 3.34 4.43 22.98
CA ASN A 461 3.93 4.45 24.32
C ASN A 461 3.90 3.05 24.99
N ALA A 462 2.90 2.24 24.66
CA ALA A 462 2.75 0.88 25.20
C ALA A 462 3.66 -0.16 24.51
N LEU A 463 4.20 0.11 23.32
CA LEU A 463 5.01 -0.85 22.57
C LEU A 463 6.29 -1.25 23.34
N PRO A 464 6.73 -2.52 23.27
CA PRO A 464 7.99 -2.94 23.88
C PRO A 464 9.20 -2.29 23.18
N ALA A 465 10.36 -2.29 23.83
CA ALA A 465 11.58 -1.68 23.29
C ALA A 465 12.07 -2.32 21.98
N SER A 466 11.61 -3.53 21.65
CA SER A 466 11.86 -4.22 20.38
C SER A 466 11.07 -3.67 19.19
N GLY A 467 10.06 -2.82 19.42
CA GLY A 467 9.13 -2.36 18.39
C GLY A 467 7.87 -3.23 18.29
N GLY A 468 7.14 -3.11 17.19
CA GLY A 468 5.88 -3.81 16.96
C GLY A 468 5.02 -3.13 15.89
N GLU A 469 3.85 -3.69 15.63
CA GLU A 469 2.91 -3.19 14.63
C GLU A 469 1.67 -2.58 15.30
N ILE A 470 1.33 -1.35 14.92
CA ILE A 470 0.13 -0.66 15.34
C ILE A 470 -0.82 -0.57 14.16
N CYS A 471 -2.01 -1.12 14.32
CA CYS A 471 -3.05 -1.08 13.31
C CYS A 471 -4.10 -0.01 13.68
N VAL A 472 -4.17 1.03 12.86
CA VAL A 472 -5.12 2.14 13.03
C VAL A 472 -6.38 1.81 12.24
N LEU A 473 -7.45 1.49 12.95
CA LEU A 473 -8.73 1.13 12.36
C LEU A 473 -9.37 2.35 11.66
N PRO A 474 -10.35 2.14 10.75
CA PRO A 474 -11.09 3.24 10.13
C PRO A 474 -11.69 4.19 11.17
N GLY A 475 -11.48 5.49 11.00
CA GLY A 475 -11.91 6.52 11.94
C GLY A 475 -11.13 7.81 11.80
N VAL A 476 -11.53 8.83 12.57
CA VAL A 476 -10.85 10.13 12.64
C VAL A 476 -10.17 10.28 14.00
N TYR A 477 -8.85 10.47 13.97
CA TYR A 477 -8.00 10.56 15.15
C TYR A 477 -7.46 11.99 15.27
N THR A 478 -8.04 12.77 16.17
CA THR A 478 -7.59 14.15 16.42
C THR A 478 -6.49 14.18 17.47
N GLU A 479 -5.25 13.93 17.05
CA GLU A 479 -4.08 13.90 17.94
C GLU A 479 -2.79 14.23 17.17
N ALA A 480 -1.75 14.65 17.89
CA ALA A 480 -0.41 14.82 17.34
C ALA A 480 0.44 13.61 17.76
N VAL A 481 0.83 12.79 16.79
CA VAL A 481 1.51 11.51 17.04
C VAL A 481 3.02 11.69 16.94
N GLU A 482 3.75 11.39 18.01
CA GLU A 482 5.22 11.41 18.07
C GLU A 482 5.81 10.01 18.29
N ILE A 483 6.71 9.61 17.38
CA ILE A 483 7.58 8.44 17.49
C ILE A 483 8.99 8.94 17.80
N LEU A 484 9.38 8.91 19.08
CA LEU A 484 10.65 9.44 19.58
C LEU A 484 11.58 8.35 20.11
N LYS A 485 12.80 8.27 19.58
CA LYS A 485 13.84 7.31 20.03
C LYS A 485 13.35 5.87 20.04
N ARG A 486 12.57 5.50 19.03
CA ARG A 486 12.00 4.16 18.85
C ARG A 486 12.65 3.43 17.69
N ARG A 487 12.40 2.12 17.62
CA ARG A 487 12.85 1.30 16.50
C ARG A 487 11.84 0.24 16.09
N SER A 488 11.91 -0.18 14.83
CA SER A 488 11.19 -1.34 14.31
C SER A 488 9.67 -1.24 14.53
N ILE A 489 9.11 -0.07 14.23
CA ILE A 489 7.67 0.19 14.34
C ILE A 489 7.06 0.23 12.96
N ARG A 490 5.95 -0.48 12.78
CA ARG A 490 5.05 -0.30 11.65
C ARG A 490 3.74 0.32 12.12
N LEU A 491 3.36 1.44 11.52
CA LEU A 491 2.06 2.07 11.70
C LEU A 491 1.26 1.89 10.41
N HIS A 492 0.23 1.06 10.46
CA HIS A 492 -0.56 0.66 9.28
C HIS A 492 -2.03 1.06 9.45
N GLY A 493 -2.62 1.67 8.41
CA GLY A 493 -4.02 2.08 8.39
C GLY A 493 -4.84 1.53 7.23
N CYS A 494 -6.02 2.10 7.01
CA CYS A 494 -6.95 1.74 5.95
C CYS A 494 -7.10 2.87 4.90
N GLY A 495 -5.96 3.41 4.46
CA GLY A 495 -5.88 4.53 3.51
C GLY A 495 -6.58 5.79 4.01
N ALA A 496 -7.38 6.41 3.15
CA ALA A 496 -8.18 7.61 3.49
C ALA A 496 -9.19 7.40 4.63
N ARG A 497 -9.51 6.14 4.98
CA ARG A 497 -10.47 5.82 6.04
C ARG A 497 -9.86 5.90 7.44
N SER A 498 -8.54 5.82 7.57
CA SER A 498 -7.83 5.98 8.85
C SER A 498 -7.11 7.33 8.81
N ARG A 499 -7.77 8.35 9.37
CA ARG A 499 -7.41 9.76 9.15
C ARG A 499 -6.94 10.41 10.46
N ILE A 500 -5.68 10.80 10.49
CA ILE A 500 -5.05 11.52 11.60
C ILE A 500 -5.17 13.02 11.31
N VAL A 501 -5.83 13.75 12.18
CA VAL A 501 -6.01 15.21 12.07
C VAL A 501 -5.20 15.87 13.17
N ALA A 502 -4.22 16.68 12.80
CA ALA A 502 -3.45 17.43 13.78
C ALA A 502 -4.38 18.30 14.63
N PRO A 503 -4.22 18.36 15.96
CA PRO A 503 -5.08 19.15 16.83
C PRO A 503 -4.89 20.64 16.56
N ALA A 504 -5.96 21.42 16.75
CA ALA A 504 -5.87 22.87 16.65
C ALA A 504 -4.90 23.42 17.72
N PRO A 505 -4.01 24.37 17.39
CA PRO A 505 -3.11 24.96 18.35
C PRO A 505 -3.90 25.68 19.46
N VAL A 506 -3.44 25.54 20.69
CA VAL A 506 -4.04 26.20 21.87
C VAL A 506 -3.35 27.56 22.07
N GLY A 507 -4.12 28.64 21.99
CA GLY A 507 -3.59 30.00 22.12
C GLY A 507 -2.60 30.36 21.01
N ASN A 508 -1.43 30.89 21.38
CA ASN A 508 -0.38 31.30 20.43
C ASN A 508 0.68 30.20 20.19
N ALA A 509 0.40 28.94 20.54
CA ALA A 509 1.34 27.84 20.34
C ALA A 509 1.54 27.52 18.84
N ALA A 510 2.75 27.09 18.48
CA ALA A 510 3.01 26.60 17.14
C ALA A 510 2.17 25.34 16.85
N PRO A 511 1.60 25.19 15.64
CA PRO A 511 0.86 23.98 15.28
C PRO A 511 1.77 22.77 15.31
N LEU A 512 1.29 21.69 15.93
CA LEU A 512 2.01 20.42 15.96
C LEU A 512 1.83 19.68 14.63
N PRO A 513 2.82 18.87 14.22
CA PRO A 513 2.66 17.95 13.10
C PRO A 513 1.62 16.87 13.40
N ALA A 514 0.95 16.35 12.37
CA ALA A 514 0.05 15.20 12.54
C ALA A 514 0.84 13.93 12.92
N LEU A 515 1.96 13.70 12.22
CA LEU A 515 2.90 12.62 12.48
C LEU A 515 4.32 13.19 12.63
N HIS A 516 5.02 12.87 13.70
CA HIS A 516 6.39 13.29 13.97
C HIS A 516 7.27 12.08 14.28
N VAL A 517 8.26 11.80 13.45
CA VAL A 517 9.25 10.75 13.70
C VAL A 517 10.58 11.42 14.02
N ARG A 518 11.07 11.23 15.25
CA ARG A 518 12.28 11.89 15.73
C ARG A 518 13.28 10.89 16.30
N ASP A 519 14.53 11.00 15.87
CA ASP A 519 15.66 10.15 16.31
C ASP A 519 15.32 8.65 16.34
N SER A 520 14.57 8.15 15.36
CA SER A 520 14.04 6.78 15.35
C SER A 520 14.50 6.01 14.12
N ARG A 521 14.53 4.67 14.20
CA ARG A 521 15.06 3.81 13.13
C ARG A 521 14.17 2.66 12.72
N GLY A 522 14.13 2.33 11.43
CA GLY A 522 13.30 1.23 10.92
C GLY A 522 11.81 1.49 11.18
N ILE A 523 11.36 2.70 10.83
CA ILE A 523 9.96 3.12 11.01
C ILE A 523 9.27 3.06 9.65
N ARG A 524 8.15 2.34 9.60
CA ARG A 524 7.31 2.26 8.41
C ARG A 524 5.93 2.81 8.73
N ILE A 525 5.47 3.79 7.97
CA ILE A 525 4.12 4.33 8.05
C ILE A 525 3.48 4.09 6.69
N ASP A 526 2.39 3.32 6.67
CA ASP A 526 1.74 2.96 5.42
C ASP A 526 0.21 2.98 5.45
N SER A 527 -0.38 3.34 4.31
CA SER A 527 -1.84 3.34 4.09
C SER A 527 -2.63 4.18 5.11
N LEU A 528 -2.27 5.45 5.30
CA LEU A 528 -2.94 6.36 6.24
C LEU A 528 -3.21 7.73 5.59
N ALA A 529 -4.18 8.46 6.12
CA ALA A 529 -4.35 9.87 5.83
C ALA A 529 -3.85 10.73 7.00
N ALA A 530 -3.08 11.78 6.70
CA ALA A 530 -2.60 12.75 7.68
C ALA A 530 -2.99 14.17 7.23
N GLU A 531 -3.64 14.93 8.12
CA GLU A 531 -4.07 16.28 7.85
C GLU A 531 -3.45 17.26 8.82
N ALA A 532 -2.67 18.18 8.26
CA ALA A 532 -2.04 19.24 9.01
C ALA A 532 -3.02 20.41 9.26
N GLN A 533 -2.78 21.13 10.34
CA GLN A 533 -3.35 22.46 10.53
C GLN A 533 -2.76 23.44 9.50
N PRO A 534 -3.40 24.59 9.22
CA PRO A 534 -2.97 25.50 8.15
C PRO A 534 -1.49 25.91 8.17
N GLN A 535 -0.87 26.02 9.35
CA GLN A 535 0.55 26.38 9.53
C GLN A 535 1.42 25.19 10.01
N GLY A 536 0.85 23.99 10.10
CA GLY A 536 1.51 22.78 10.60
C GLY A 536 2.05 21.90 9.48
N VAL A 537 3.01 21.04 9.82
CA VAL A 537 3.54 20.00 8.92
C VAL A 537 2.60 18.79 8.94
N GLY A 538 2.43 18.08 7.82
CA GLY A 538 1.69 16.81 7.81
C GLY A 538 2.48 15.72 8.52
N VAL A 539 3.62 15.35 7.93
CA VAL A 539 4.59 14.38 8.45
C VAL A 539 5.95 15.04 8.59
N LEU A 540 6.46 15.14 9.81
CA LEU A 540 7.78 15.67 10.12
C LEU A 540 8.73 14.51 10.47
N LEU A 541 9.84 14.39 9.76
CA LEU A 541 10.95 13.50 10.10
C LEU A 541 12.12 14.38 10.56
N ASP A 542 12.52 14.26 11.83
CA ASP A 542 13.50 15.15 12.45
C ASP A 542 14.65 14.37 13.10
N ASN A 543 15.88 14.80 12.82
CA ASN A 543 17.08 14.21 13.38
C ASN A 543 17.82 15.23 14.24
N THR A 544 18.05 14.91 15.52
CA THR A 544 18.73 15.81 16.47
C THR A 544 20.16 15.37 16.80
N GLY A 545 20.62 14.24 16.27
CA GLY A 545 21.99 13.79 16.50
C GLY A 545 22.42 12.57 15.68
N PHE A 546 23.58 12.04 16.03
CA PHE A 546 24.21 10.90 15.36
C PHE A 546 24.61 9.84 16.39
N ASP A 547 24.58 8.58 15.98
CA ASP A 547 25.14 7.44 16.71
C ASP A 547 26.51 7.06 16.14
N LEU A 548 27.38 6.46 16.95
CA LEU A 548 28.69 5.97 16.52
C LEU A 548 28.53 4.72 15.64
N ALA A 549 29.11 4.75 14.44
CA ALA A 549 29.03 3.66 13.46
C ALA A 549 30.42 3.41 12.84
N PRO A 550 31.25 2.54 13.45
CA PRO A 550 32.58 2.21 12.92
C PRO A 550 32.49 1.61 11.52
N GLY A 551 33.24 2.18 10.56
CA GLY A 551 33.27 1.71 9.16
C GLY A 551 32.31 2.42 8.21
N MET A 552 31.47 3.34 8.70
CA MET A 552 30.69 4.28 7.89
C MET A 552 31.46 5.59 7.63
N PRO A 553 31.10 6.38 6.59
CA PRO A 553 31.62 7.73 6.39
C PRO A 553 31.51 8.56 7.68
N GLN A 554 32.58 9.26 8.05
CA GLN A 554 32.69 10.04 9.30
C GLN A 554 32.48 9.24 10.61
N ASN A 555 32.48 7.89 10.57
CA ASN A 555 32.26 6.98 11.71
C ASN A 555 30.96 7.23 12.50
N ARG A 556 29.94 7.77 11.84
CA ARG A 556 28.65 8.13 12.46
C ARG A 556 27.48 7.89 11.53
N VAL A 557 26.31 7.62 12.10
CA VAL A 557 25.04 7.47 11.37
C VAL A 557 23.98 8.39 12.01
N PRO A 558 23.13 9.08 11.23
CA PRO A 558 22.00 9.82 11.79
C PRO A 558 21.14 8.93 12.69
N LYS A 559 20.60 9.45 13.79
CA LYS A 559 19.67 8.67 14.63
C LYS A 559 18.37 8.38 13.92
N LEU A 560 17.98 9.26 13.00
CA LEU A 560 16.87 9.07 12.07
C LEU A 560 17.35 8.35 10.81
N HIS A 561 17.11 7.05 10.72
CA HIS A 561 17.47 6.28 9.52
C HIS A 561 16.52 5.10 9.25
N ASP A 562 16.47 4.62 8.00
CA ASP A 562 15.56 3.54 7.57
C ASP A 562 14.07 3.88 7.79
N ILE A 563 13.61 4.98 7.20
CA ILE A 563 12.22 5.45 7.30
C ILE A 563 11.49 5.23 5.99
N LYS A 564 10.30 4.65 6.05
CA LYS A 564 9.45 4.42 4.89
C LYS A 564 8.08 5.06 5.08
N LEU A 565 7.74 6.00 4.22
CA LEU A 565 6.42 6.62 4.11
C LEU A 565 5.78 6.14 2.81
N LEU A 566 4.80 5.25 2.91
CA LEU A 566 4.25 4.53 1.75
C LEU A 566 2.74 4.71 1.64
N ASP A 567 2.24 5.00 0.44
CA ASP A 567 0.80 5.06 0.13
C ASP A 567 0.02 5.99 1.09
N LEU A 568 0.65 7.10 1.50
CA LEU A 568 0.05 8.08 2.40
C LEU A 568 -0.75 9.13 1.62
N GLN A 569 -1.85 9.59 2.21
CA GLN A 569 -2.55 10.79 1.76
C GLN A 569 -2.27 11.92 2.73
N VAL A 570 -1.51 12.93 2.32
CA VAL A 570 -1.09 14.00 3.23
C VAL A 570 -1.62 15.33 2.74
N THR A 571 -2.45 15.97 3.56
CA THR A 571 -3.01 17.28 3.28
C THR A 571 -2.34 18.33 4.16
N ALA A 572 -1.80 19.39 3.54
CA ALA A 572 -1.20 20.53 4.25
C ALA A 572 -1.48 21.84 3.51
N SER A 573 -1.07 22.97 4.08
CA SER A 573 -1.37 24.31 3.53
C SER A 573 -0.12 25.21 3.47
N ALA A 574 0.16 26.01 4.50
CA ALA A 574 1.24 26.99 4.50
C ALA A 574 2.63 26.37 4.78
N ARG A 575 2.66 25.10 5.21
CA ARG A 575 3.88 24.32 5.51
C ARG A 575 3.87 23.00 4.76
N SER A 576 5.04 22.37 4.60
CA SER A 576 5.18 21.11 3.86
C SER A 576 4.28 20.00 4.38
N ALA A 577 3.74 19.22 3.44
CA ALA A 577 3.02 18.00 3.77
C ALA A 577 3.97 16.95 4.33
N ILE A 578 5.14 16.77 3.70
CA ILE A 578 6.22 15.95 4.24
C ILE A 578 7.49 16.79 4.33
N GLU A 579 8.06 16.86 5.53
CA GLU A 579 9.31 17.57 5.80
C GLU A 579 10.30 16.61 6.44
N ALA A 580 11.42 16.32 5.76
CA ALA A 580 12.50 15.48 6.29
C ALA A 580 13.75 16.33 6.55
N ARG A 581 14.32 16.21 7.76
CA ARG A 581 15.46 16.99 8.23
C ARG A 581 16.59 16.09 8.72
N ASN A 582 17.67 16.02 7.95
CA ASN A 582 18.94 15.37 8.28
C ASN A 582 18.83 13.85 8.60
N GLY A 583 18.03 13.09 7.86
CA GLY A 583 17.96 11.63 8.01
C GLY A 583 18.64 10.85 6.88
N GLN A 584 18.74 9.52 7.03
CA GLN A 584 19.35 8.64 6.02
C GLN A 584 18.43 7.47 5.62
N PHE A 585 18.50 6.99 4.38
CA PHE A 585 17.67 5.86 3.89
C PHE A 585 16.17 6.12 4.07
N ILE A 586 15.72 7.30 3.62
CA ILE A 586 14.32 7.70 3.69
C ILE A 586 13.66 7.45 2.34
N GLU A 587 12.58 6.68 2.36
CA GLU A 587 11.76 6.36 1.20
C GLU A 587 10.38 7.03 1.33
N ILE A 588 10.02 7.85 0.35
CA ILE A 588 8.69 8.47 0.20
C ILE A 588 8.11 7.92 -1.10
N GLY A 589 7.21 6.94 -1.00
CA GLY A 589 6.75 6.13 -2.12
C GLY A 589 5.23 6.09 -2.26
N GLY A 590 4.70 6.36 -3.46
CA GLY A 590 3.27 6.18 -3.73
C GLY A 590 2.32 7.13 -2.98
N CYS A 591 2.84 8.21 -2.40
CA CYS A 591 2.03 9.15 -1.63
C CYS A 591 1.26 10.14 -2.52
N ASP A 592 0.07 10.56 -2.06
CA ASP A 592 -0.72 11.64 -2.61
C ASP A 592 -0.62 12.87 -1.69
N ILE A 593 0.15 13.86 -2.14
CA ILE A 593 0.48 15.08 -1.44
C ILE A 593 -0.42 16.21 -1.94
N ARG A 594 -1.35 16.64 -1.07
CA ARG A 594 -2.37 17.64 -1.38
C ARG A 594 -2.07 18.93 -0.61
N MET A 595 -1.49 19.88 -1.31
CA MET A 595 -1.30 21.22 -0.79
C MET A 595 -2.57 22.05 -1.05
N LYS A 596 -3.20 22.58 0.00
CA LYS A 596 -4.27 23.57 -0.15
C LYS A 596 -3.67 24.84 -0.74
N ASP A 597 -4.42 25.46 -1.65
CA ASP A 597 -4.03 26.71 -2.31
C ASP A 597 -4.13 27.91 -1.36
N LEU A 598 -3.19 27.96 -0.41
CA LEU A 598 -3.01 29.03 0.56
C LEU A 598 -1.55 29.52 0.48
N PRO A 599 -1.29 30.80 0.80
CA PRO A 599 0.06 31.35 0.88
C PRO A 599 1.01 30.44 1.67
N SER A 600 2.05 29.95 1.00
CA SER A 600 3.04 29.06 1.59
C SER A 600 4.45 29.44 1.15
N GLY A 601 5.40 29.40 2.09
CA GLY A 601 6.83 29.50 1.81
C GLY A 601 7.53 28.14 1.75
N TRP A 602 6.77 27.04 1.67
CA TRP A 602 7.28 25.68 1.80
C TRP A 602 6.72 24.76 0.72
N PRO A 603 7.55 23.87 0.17
CA PRO A 603 7.14 22.97 -0.90
C PRO A 603 6.21 21.89 -0.36
N GLY A 604 5.57 21.14 -1.25
CA GLY A 604 4.77 19.98 -0.84
C GLY A 604 5.61 18.92 -0.11
N ILE A 605 6.81 18.65 -0.65
CA ILE A 605 7.82 17.80 -0.01
C ILE A 605 9.11 18.61 0.12
N PHE A 606 9.60 18.76 1.35
CA PHE A 606 10.95 19.25 1.63
C PHE A 606 11.81 18.08 2.14
N PHE A 607 12.91 17.81 1.46
CA PHE A 607 13.80 16.70 1.79
C PHE A 607 15.21 17.20 2.03
N LEU A 608 15.75 16.94 3.23
CA LEU A 608 17.13 17.17 3.59
C LEU A 608 17.68 15.90 4.23
N GLY A 609 18.66 15.26 3.59
CA GLY A 609 19.23 14.00 4.08
C GLY A 609 19.97 13.21 3.01
N ASP A 610 20.39 12.00 3.39
CA ASP A 610 21.25 11.14 2.58
C ASP A 610 20.51 9.87 2.14
N ASP A 611 20.87 9.33 0.97
CA ASP A 611 20.32 8.08 0.43
C ASP A 611 18.78 8.10 0.34
N GLY A 612 18.22 9.22 -0.10
CA GLY A 612 16.78 9.45 -0.21
C GLY A 612 16.18 8.91 -1.51
N VAL A 613 14.97 8.33 -1.42
CA VAL A 613 14.17 7.95 -2.60
C VAL A 613 12.78 8.58 -2.49
N ILE A 614 12.45 9.41 -3.48
CA ILE A 614 11.13 10.05 -3.63
C ILE A 614 10.54 9.53 -4.94
N GLU A 615 9.67 8.53 -4.86
CA GLU A 615 9.19 7.84 -6.05
C GLU A 615 7.67 7.67 -6.15
N ARG A 616 7.15 7.71 -7.37
CA ARG A 616 5.73 7.44 -7.70
C ARG A 616 4.74 8.29 -6.89
N ASN A 617 5.13 9.49 -6.44
CA ASN A 617 4.26 10.38 -5.69
C ASN A 617 3.45 11.30 -6.62
N GLN A 618 2.30 11.76 -6.14
CA GLN A 618 1.53 12.83 -6.76
C GLN A 618 1.60 14.06 -5.85
N VAL A 619 2.24 15.13 -6.31
CA VAL A 619 2.39 16.38 -5.57
C VAL A 619 1.60 17.47 -6.28
N ARG A 620 0.46 17.87 -5.69
CA ARG A 620 -0.45 18.83 -6.30
C ARG A 620 -0.87 19.93 -5.35
N VAL A 621 -1.02 21.12 -5.90
CA VAL A 621 -1.76 22.21 -5.25
C VAL A 621 -3.20 22.17 -5.72
N ARG A 622 -4.15 22.27 -4.78
CA ARG A 622 -5.60 22.26 -5.08
C ARG A 622 -6.31 23.32 -4.26
N SER A 623 -7.30 23.97 -4.86
CA SER A 623 -8.23 24.82 -4.10
C SER A 623 -9.05 23.97 -3.12
N GLU A 624 -9.53 24.56 -2.03
CA GLU A 624 -10.30 23.84 -1.00
C GLU A 624 -11.52 23.12 -1.58
N ARG A 625 -12.19 23.74 -2.57
CA ARG A 625 -13.34 23.15 -3.29
C ARG A 625 -12.98 21.93 -4.16
N GLN A 626 -11.71 21.78 -4.56
CA GLN A 626 -11.19 20.66 -5.35
C GLN A 626 -10.54 19.56 -4.49
N VAL A 627 -10.29 19.83 -3.21
CA VAL A 627 -9.84 18.81 -2.25
C VAL A 627 -11.00 17.93 -1.80
N ASP A 628 -12.21 18.50 -1.71
CA ASP A 628 -13.44 17.79 -1.32
C ASP A 628 -14.17 17.06 -2.48
N ALA A 629 -13.87 17.42 -3.74
CA ALA A 629 -14.51 16.82 -4.90
C ALA A 629 -13.81 15.50 -5.30
N SER A 630 -14.57 14.39 -5.30
CA SER A 630 -14.14 13.08 -5.83
C SER A 630 -14.03 13.03 -7.36
N GLU A 631 -14.32 14.13 -8.06
CA GLU A 631 -14.36 14.25 -9.52
C GLU A 631 -13.08 14.92 -10.08
N PRO A 632 -12.54 14.46 -11.22
CA PRO A 632 -11.39 15.06 -11.88
C PRO A 632 -11.77 16.38 -12.56
N THR A 633 -11.74 17.49 -11.83
CA THR A 633 -11.82 18.83 -12.44
C THR A 633 -10.51 19.15 -13.16
N PHE A 634 -10.58 19.80 -14.33
CA PHE A 634 -9.41 20.31 -15.04
C PHE A 634 -8.47 21.10 -14.09
N PRO A 635 -7.15 20.92 -14.19
CA PRO A 635 -6.20 21.59 -13.31
C PRO A 635 -6.33 23.11 -13.46
N VAL A 636 -6.71 23.76 -12.38
CA VAL A 636 -6.73 25.22 -12.27
C VAL A 636 -5.38 25.61 -11.65
N PRO A 637 -4.62 26.55 -12.25
CA PRO A 637 -3.38 27.03 -11.65
C PRO A 637 -3.62 27.52 -10.22
N ALA A 638 -2.72 27.21 -9.30
CA ALA A 638 -2.81 27.73 -7.94
C ALA A 638 -2.70 29.25 -7.93
N GLY A 639 -3.48 29.88 -7.05
CA GLY A 639 -3.38 31.31 -6.77
C GLY A 639 -2.25 31.66 -5.81
N SER A 640 -1.86 30.76 -4.90
CA SER A 640 -0.91 31.09 -3.81
C SER A 640 -0.10 29.92 -3.22
N GLY A 641 -0.51 28.66 -3.39
CA GLY A 641 0.22 27.52 -2.84
C GLY A 641 1.52 27.21 -3.60
N LEU A 642 2.65 27.06 -2.89
CA LEU A 642 3.98 26.84 -3.51
C LEU A 642 4.07 25.51 -4.27
N GLY A 643 3.64 24.41 -3.64
CA GLY A 643 3.70 23.06 -4.22
C GLY A 643 5.12 22.55 -4.47
N GLY A 644 5.27 21.55 -5.32
CA GLY A 644 6.59 21.07 -5.75
C GLY A 644 7.35 20.21 -4.72
N ILE A 645 8.54 19.80 -5.13
CA ILE A 645 9.51 19.03 -4.33
C ILE A 645 10.79 19.85 -4.21
N GLN A 646 11.37 19.94 -3.02
CA GLN A 646 12.65 20.60 -2.80
C GLN A 646 13.63 19.68 -2.12
N ILE A 647 14.87 19.67 -2.62
CA ILE A 647 15.99 19.01 -1.98
C ILE A 647 16.88 20.08 -1.33
N GLY A 648 17.03 20.00 -0.01
CA GLY A 648 17.85 20.91 0.76
C GLY A 648 19.34 20.76 0.44
N GLY A 649 20.11 21.84 0.63
CA GLY A 649 21.57 21.80 0.49
C GLY A 649 22.19 20.80 1.46
N THR A 650 23.34 20.23 1.12
CA THR A 650 24.03 19.11 1.82
C THR A 650 23.41 17.72 1.66
N SER A 651 22.31 17.58 0.92
CA SER A 651 21.75 16.26 0.63
C SER A 651 22.63 15.46 -0.34
N ASP A 652 22.73 14.15 -0.10
CA ASP A 652 23.62 13.23 -0.81
C ASP A 652 22.86 12.00 -1.34
N ARG A 653 23.12 11.58 -2.59
CA ARG A 653 22.51 10.38 -3.22
C ARG A 653 20.97 10.37 -3.19
N VAL A 654 20.35 11.49 -3.57
CA VAL A 654 18.87 11.60 -3.60
C VAL A 654 18.32 11.30 -5.00
N ARG A 655 17.31 10.44 -5.05
CA ARG A 655 16.62 10.02 -6.28
C ARG A 655 15.17 10.47 -6.30
N ILE A 656 14.79 11.23 -7.32
CA ILE A 656 13.42 11.71 -7.56
C ILE A 656 12.91 11.05 -8.84
N ILE A 657 12.03 10.05 -8.69
CA ILE A 657 11.73 9.10 -9.78
C ILE A 657 10.21 8.96 -10.02
N ASP A 658 9.77 9.04 -11.27
CA ASP A 658 8.39 8.69 -11.68
C ASP A 658 7.29 9.47 -10.93
N ASN A 659 7.56 10.69 -10.47
CA ASN A 659 6.59 11.54 -9.76
C ASN A 659 5.75 12.38 -10.73
N ILE A 660 4.55 12.77 -10.30
CA ILE A 660 3.72 13.79 -10.95
C ILE A 660 3.71 15.03 -10.05
N ILE A 661 4.16 16.16 -10.58
CA ILE A 661 4.25 17.43 -9.86
C ILE A 661 3.46 18.47 -10.65
N GLN A 662 2.46 19.10 -10.02
CA GLN A 662 1.56 19.98 -10.75
C GLN A 662 0.99 21.16 -9.96
N GLY A 663 0.95 22.31 -10.63
CA GLY A 663 0.03 23.42 -10.34
C GLY A 663 0.46 24.41 -9.26
N GLY A 664 1.63 24.23 -8.62
CA GLY A 664 2.11 25.16 -7.59
C GLY A 664 2.74 26.43 -8.16
N ILE A 665 2.79 27.50 -7.37
CA ILE A 665 3.32 28.81 -7.82
C ILE A 665 4.85 28.89 -7.89
N GLY A 666 5.56 27.90 -7.34
CA GLY A 666 7.02 27.82 -7.29
C GLY A 666 7.62 27.00 -8.44
N ASN A 667 8.82 26.48 -8.23
CA ASN A 667 9.42 25.50 -9.13
C ASN A 667 8.79 24.12 -8.94
N GLY A 668 8.79 23.29 -9.98
CA GLY A 668 8.39 21.89 -9.88
C GLY A 668 9.31 21.09 -8.96
N ILE A 669 10.59 21.06 -9.31
CA ILE A 669 11.67 20.54 -8.47
C ILE A 669 12.65 21.66 -8.17
N THR A 670 12.93 21.85 -6.88
CA THR A 670 13.84 22.88 -6.37
C THR A 670 15.12 22.25 -5.84
N LEU A 671 16.26 22.75 -6.28
CA LEU A 671 17.58 22.34 -5.79
C LEU A 671 18.14 23.38 -4.82
N GLY A 672 18.60 22.91 -3.68
CA GLY A 672 19.22 23.73 -2.64
C GLY A 672 18.23 24.32 -1.64
N SER A 673 18.83 24.79 -0.55
CA SER A 673 18.19 25.60 0.47
C SER A 673 19.19 26.66 0.93
N VAL A 674 18.71 27.64 1.69
CA VAL A 674 19.57 28.67 2.26
C VAL A 674 19.43 28.74 3.77
N ILE A 675 20.49 29.23 4.39
CA ILE A 675 20.55 29.52 5.81
C ILE A 675 20.86 31.00 6.03
N VAL A 676 20.42 31.50 7.18
CA VAL A 676 20.76 32.85 7.63
C VAL A 676 21.92 32.74 8.62
N VAL A 677 22.99 33.50 8.38
CA VAL A 677 24.15 33.57 9.28
C VAL A 677 24.28 34.97 9.89
N ASP A 678 24.80 35.05 11.11
CA ASP A 678 25.08 36.30 11.81
C ASP A 678 26.30 37.05 11.20
N SER A 679 26.60 38.23 11.74
CA SER A 679 27.73 39.07 11.33
C SER A 679 29.11 38.41 11.54
N ASN A 680 29.18 37.34 12.34
CA ASN A 680 30.38 36.52 12.54
C ASN A 680 30.41 35.29 11.62
N GLY A 681 29.40 35.11 10.76
CA GLY A 681 29.26 33.97 9.86
C GLY A 681 28.75 32.69 10.54
N ARG A 682 28.19 32.76 11.75
CA ARG A 682 27.59 31.62 12.43
C ARG A 682 26.15 31.43 11.97
N ASP A 683 25.77 30.18 11.71
CA ASP A 683 24.38 29.82 11.40
C ASP A 683 23.45 30.20 12.56
N THR A 684 22.38 30.92 12.22
CA THR A 684 21.32 31.32 13.16
C THR A 684 20.31 30.22 13.40
N GLY A 685 20.40 29.10 12.68
CA GLY A 685 19.46 27.97 12.70
C GLY A 685 18.19 28.20 11.88
N VAL A 686 18.11 29.33 11.16
CA VAL A 686 16.98 29.66 10.30
C VAL A 686 17.25 29.13 8.89
N ILE A 687 16.50 28.10 8.50
CA ILE A 687 16.44 27.58 7.13
C ILE A 687 15.25 28.23 6.43
N LEU A 688 15.49 28.83 5.27
CA LEU A 688 14.42 29.35 4.41
C LEU A 688 14.11 28.31 3.33
N GLY A 689 12.89 27.76 3.38
CA GLY A 689 12.38 26.81 2.39
C GLY A 689 12.23 27.45 1.01
N TRP A 690 11.74 28.68 0.93
CA TRP A 690 11.59 29.40 -0.32
C TRP A 690 12.00 30.86 -0.19
N VAL A 691 12.59 31.40 -1.24
CA VAL A 691 13.31 32.69 -1.23
C VAL A 691 12.39 33.89 -1.45
N VAL A 692 11.25 33.66 -2.09
CA VAL A 692 10.51 34.73 -2.76
C VAL A 692 9.60 35.44 -1.78
N ASN A 693 9.62 36.78 -1.85
CA ASN A 693 8.52 37.60 -1.37
C ASN A 693 8.26 37.56 0.14
N VAL A 694 9.31 37.39 0.96
CA VAL A 694 9.23 37.54 2.43
C VAL A 694 8.60 38.87 2.86
N PHE A 695 8.69 39.90 2.00
CA PHE A 695 8.08 41.23 2.16
C PHE A 695 6.92 41.52 1.18
N ASP A 696 6.32 40.51 0.56
CA ASP A 696 5.09 40.68 -0.22
C ASP A 696 3.89 40.74 0.73
N PRO A 697 3.18 41.87 0.80
CA PRO A 697 2.13 42.10 1.80
C PRO A 697 0.95 41.12 1.69
N CYS A 698 0.80 40.41 0.56
CA CYS A 698 -0.28 39.42 0.39
C CYS A 698 0.13 38.08 -0.23
N ASN A 699 1.44 37.81 -0.38
CA ASN A 699 2.09 36.53 -0.73
C ASN A 699 1.21 35.46 -1.46
N PRO A 700 1.17 35.39 -2.80
CA PRO A 700 1.81 36.27 -3.78
C PRO A 700 0.85 37.31 -4.36
N CYS A 701 1.22 38.58 -4.28
CA CYS A 701 0.65 39.64 -5.11
C CYS A 701 1.67 40.24 -6.07
N LYS A 702 2.97 40.07 -5.77
CA LYS A 702 4.05 40.49 -6.66
C LYS A 702 4.32 39.40 -7.72
N PRO A 703 4.92 39.77 -8.86
CA PRO A 703 5.53 38.82 -9.79
C PRO A 703 6.49 37.84 -9.09
N GLY A 704 6.76 36.69 -9.72
CA GLY A 704 7.69 35.69 -9.22
C GLY A 704 9.14 36.06 -9.51
N THR A 705 10.06 35.68 -8.63
CA THR A 705 11.49 35.92 -8.77
C THR A 705 12.26 34.70 -8.28
N VAL A 706 13.50 34.52 -8.69
CA VAL A 706 14.45 33.58 -8.05
C VAL A 706 15.75 34.31 -7.71
N VAL A 707 15.65 35.61 -7.42
CA VAL A 707 16.76 36.46 -6.95
C VAL A 707 16.66 36.63 -5.44
N PHE A 708 17.76 36.45 -4.71
CA PHE A 708 17.83 36.90 -3.33
C PHE A 708 17.94 38.43 -3.24
N PRO A 709 17.08 39.11 -2.47
CA PRO A 709 17.24 40.54 -2.24
C PRO A 709 18.57 40.80 -1.49
N PRO A 710 19.29 41.89 -1.82
CA PRO A 710 20.46 42.28 -1.05
C PRO A 710 20.06 42.57 0.41
N PRO A 711 20.93 42.30 1.40
CA PRO A 711 20.63 42.60 2.79
C PRO A 711 20.34 44.10 2.97
N ALA A 712 19.31 44.43 3.75
CA ALA A 712 19.01 45.83 4.04
C ALA A 712 20.20 46.48 4.77
N THR A 713 20.55 47.72 4.39
CA THR A 713 21.67 48.45 4.98
C THR A 713 21.51 48.57 6.50
N GLY A 714 22.39 47.93 7.27
CA GLY A 714 22.39 47.96 8.73
C GLY A 714 21.90 46.68 9.42
N GLU A 715 21.45 45.67 8.67
CA GLU A 715 21.07 44.35 9.21
C GLU A 715 22.31 43.52 9.63
N PRO A 716 22.31 42.88 10.81
CA PRO A 716 23.43 42.10 11.32
C PRO A 716 23.49 40.66 10.78
N THR A 717 22.67 40.29 9.79
CA THR A 717 22.59 38.92 9.25
C THR A 717 22.72 38.89 7.72
N ARG A 718 23.26 37.79 7.17
CA ARG A 718 23.36 37.54 5.72
C ARG A 718 22.79 36.15 5.37
N THR A 719 22.23 36.01 4.19
CA THR A 719 21.72 34.73 3.68
C THR A 719 22.76 34.07 2.77
N ILE A 720 23.03 32.79 2.96
CA ILE A 720 23.99 32.00 2.17
C ILE A 720 23.41 30.64 1.78
N SER A 721 24.03 29.97 0.82
CA SER A 721 23.75 28.58 0.49
C SER A 721 23.92 27.68 1.72
N ALA A 722 23.00 26.73 1.92
CA ALA A 722 23.09 25.75 3.01
C ALA A 722 24.22 24.70 2.79
N GLY A 723 24.82 24.67 1.60
CA GLY A 723 25.86 23.73 1.20
C GLY A 723 25.55 23.04 -0.12
N ALA A 724 26.56 22.43 -0.75
CA ALA A 724 26.43 21.73 -2.02
C ALA A 724 25.58 20.46 -1.89
N LEU A 725 24.88 20.08 -2.95
CA LEU A 725 24.22 18.78 -3.09
C LEU A 725 25.12 17.82 -3.86
N THR A 726 25.07 16.52 -3.57
CA THR A 726 25.91 15.52 -4.23
C THR A 726 25.09 14.33 -4.78
N GLU A 727 25.44 13.87 -5.98
CA GLU A 727 24.84 12.70 -6.64
C GLU A 727 23.30 12.73 -6.72
N ILE A 728 22.75 13.82 -7.24
CA ILE A 728 21.29 14.02 -7.36
C ILE A 728 20.79 13.51 -8.70
N ARG A 729 19.72 12.69 -8.67
CA ARG A 729 19.12 12.11 -9.87
C ARG A 729 17.63 12.41 -9.96
N ILE A 730 17.23 13.07 -11.04
CA ILE A 730 15.86 13.44 -11.37
C ILE A 730 15.46 12.71 -12.64
N GLU A 731 14.61 11.69 -12.52
CA GLU A 731 14.35 10.76 -13.62
C GLU A 731 12.86 10.47 -13.84
N ARG A 732 12.43 10.53 -15.11
CA ARG A 732 11.06 10.17 -15.56
C ARG A 732 9.92 10.88 -14.81
N ASN A 733 10.17 12.09 -14.31
CA ASN A 733 9.13 12.88 -13.66
C ASN A 733 8.27 13.61 -14.70
N ARG A 734 7.03 13.87 -14.32
CA ARG A 734 6.06 14.67 -15.06
C ARG A 734 5.78 15.95 -14.29
N ILE A 735 6.27 17.08 -14.81
CA ILE A 735 6.25 18.38 -14.16
C ILE A 735 5.40 19.33 -15.02
N TYR A 736 4.25 19.74 -14.48
CA TYR A 736 3.24 20.46 -15.24
C TYR A 736 2.75 21.72 -14.53
N ASP A 737 2.44 22.74 -15.32
CA ASP A 737 1.65 23.90 -14.87
C ASP A 737 2.23 24.65 -13.65
N MET A 738 3.54 24.60 -13.46
CA MET A 738 4.21 25.28 -12.36
C MET A 738 4.31 26.80 -12.62
N GLY A 739 4.27 27.59 -11.55
CA GLY A 739 4.32 29.05 -11.62
C GLY A 739 5.69 29.57 -12.03
N LEU A 740 6.77 28.91 -11.61
CA LEU A 740 8.15 29.22 -11.98
C LEU A 740 8.79 28.03 -12.73
N ASP A 741 10.07 27.75 -12.53
CA ASP A 741 10.80 26.80 -13.36
C ASP A 741 10.30 25.35 -13.21
N GLY A 742 10.45 24.54 -14.26
CA GLY A 742 10.18 23.11 -14.13
C GLY A 742 11.14 22.46 -13.11
N ILE A 743 12.44 22.62 -13.37
CA ILE A 743 13.53 22.27 -12.45
C ILE A 743 14.40 23.51 -12.27
N GLY A 744 14.55 23.99 -11.05
CA GLY A 744 15.31 25.20 -10.79
C GLY A 744 16.05 25.18 -9.47
N VAL A 745 17.03 26.06 -9.31
CA VAL A 745 17.63 26.34 -8.00
C VAL A 745 16.68 27.18 -7.13
N VAL A 746 16.85 27.10 -5.82
CA VAL A 746 16.06 27.90 -4.87
C VAL A 746 16.22 29.40 -5.11
N ALA A 747 17.41 29.84 -5.53
CA ALA A 747 17.67 31.17 -6.09
C ALA A 747 19.08 31.32 -6.69
N PHE A 748 19.26 32.42 -7.41
CA PHE A 748 20.54 32.93 -7.91
C PHE A 748 21.05 34.08 -7.04
N PHE A 749 22.38 34.13 -6.88
CA PHE A 749 23.08 35.17 -6.11
C PHE A 749 23.86 36.12 -7.04
N ASP A 750 24.03 37.35 -6.59
CA ASP A 750 24.91 38.29 -7.27
C ASP A 750 26.39 38.01 -6.95
N LEU A 751 27.03 37.27 -7.87
CA LEU A 751 28.45 36.89 -7.80
C LEU A 751 29.46 38.07 -7.71
N GLN A 752 29.06 39.34 -7.94
CA GLN A 752 29.98 40.48 -7.76
C GLN A 752 30.10 40.85 -6.28
N ASN A 753 28.99 40.77 -5.56
CA ASN A 753 28.85 41.21 -4.18
C ASN A 753 28.97 40.04 -3.20
N LEU A 754 28.51 38.85 -3.59
CA LEU A 754 28.52 37.64 -2.79
C LEU A 754 29.05 36.48 -3.65
N ARG A 755 30.20 35.89 -3.27
CA ARG A 755 30.74 34.70 -3.94
C ARG A 755 30.02 33.44 -3.46
N GLU A 756 28.72 33.37 -3.69
CA GLU A 756 27.86 32.26 -3.28
C GLU A 756 27.04 31.76 -4.45
N ALA A 757 26.79 30.45 -4.51
CA ALA A 757 25.91 29.83 -5.49
C ALA A 757 25.24 28.58 -4.88
N ILE A 758 24.13 28.16 -5.49
CA ILE A 758 23.61 26.82 -5.24
C ILE A 758 24.42 25.86 -6.11
N GLU A 759 25.18 24.99 -5.45
CA GLU A 759 26.11 24.06 -6.06
C GLU A 759 25.56 22.63 -6.02
N VAL A 760 25.69 21.92 -7.14
CA VAL A 760 25.36 20.50 -7.24
C VAL A 760 26.51 19.75 -7.91
N ASP A 761 27.09 18.78 -7.21
CA ASP A 761 28.14 17.91 -7.70
C ASP A 761 27.52 16.57 -8.14
N GLY A 762 27.55 16.29 -9.44
CA GLY A 762 26.88 15.13 -10.05
C GLY A 762 25.36 15.30 -10.10
N LEU A 763 24.86 15.94 -11.16
CA LEU A 763 23.41 16.12 -11.40
C LEU A 763 22.98 15.40 -12.68
N SER A 764 22.05 14.45 -12.54
CA SER A 764 21.44 13.75 -13.68
C SER A 764 19.97 14.09 -13.82
N ILE A 765 19.58 14.69 -14.96
CA ILE A 765 18.20 15.02 -15.33
C ILE A 765 17.83 14.19 -16.56
N LEU A 766 17.07 13.10 -16.36
CA LEU A 766 16.89 12.03 -17.34
C LEU A 766 15.41 11.76 -17.65
N GLY A 767 15.00 11.84 -18.92
CA GLY A 767 13.68 11.35 -19.34
C GLY A 767 12.48 12.09 -18.74
N ASN A 768 12.65 13.32 -18.26
CA ASN A 768 11.58 14.09 -17.64
C ASN A 768 10.71 14.79 -18.69
N HIS A 769 9.43 14.97 -18.39
CA HIS A 769 8.51 15.78 -19.17
C HIS A 769 8.20 17.06 -18.39
N ILE A 770 8.73 18.18 -18.86
CA ILE A 770 8.58 19.52 -18.28
C ILE A 770 7.75 20.36 -19.23
N ARG A 771 6.49 20.62 -18.86
CA ARG A 771 5.55 21.31 -19.75
C ARG A 771 4.70 22.36 -19.05
N GLY A 772 4.49 23.49 -19.73
CA GLY A 772 3.56 24.52 -19.26
C GLY A 772 3.98 25.15 -17.94
N CYS A 773 5.26 25.09 -17.58
CA CYS A 773 5.80 25.76 -16.40
C CYS A 773 6.05 27.24 -16.69
N LEU A 774 6.55 27.99 -15.71
CA LEU A 774 6.80 29.42 -15.76
C LEU A 774 5.54 30.23 -16.12
N ARG A 775 4.41 29.89 -15.50
CA ARG A 775 3.11 30.53 -15.77
C ARG A 775 2.93 31.88 -15.08
N ARG A 776 3.68 32.13 -14.00
CA ARG A 776 3.61 33.38 -13.23
C ARG A 776 4.42 34.46 -13.96
N GLU A 777 3.95 35.71 -13.90
CA GLU A 777 4.75 36.82 -14.40
C GLU A 777 6.08 36.92 -13.63
N ILE A 778 7.16 37.19 -14.36
CA ILE A 778 8.50 37.31 -13.80
C ILE A 778 8.74 38.76 -13.36
N GLU A 779 9.31 38.93 -12.17
CA GLU A 779 9.74 40.22 -11.63
C GLU A 779 10.84 40.84 -12.51
N ALA A 780 10.86 42.17 -12.61
CA ALA A 780 11.89 42.85 -13.38
C ALA A 780 13.29 42.50 -12.83
N ILE A 781 14.13 41.90 -13.68
CA ILE A 781 15.46 41.45 -13.31
C ILE A 781 16.36 42.66 -13.03
N PRO A 782 17.00 42.76 -11.85
CA PRO A 782 17.95 43.83 -11.55
C PRO A 782 19.12 43.86 -12.55
N ALA A 783 19.64 45.06 -12.86
CA ALA A 783 20.69 45.24 -13.87
C ALA A 783 21.94 44.36 -13.63
N ALA A 784 22.36 44.20 -12.37
CA ALA A 784 23.50 43.36 -11.98
C ALA A 784 23.28 41.85 -12.23
N MET A 785 22.02 41.41 -12.28
CA MET A 785 21.62 40.02 -12.43
C MET A 785 21.29 39.62 -13.87
N LEU A 786 21.18 40.56 -14.81
CA LEU A 786 20.67 40.31 -16.18
C LEU A 786 21.40 39.20 -16.96
N ASN A 787 22.66 38.91 -16.62
CA ASN A 787 23.48 37.86 -17.26
C ASN A 787 23.77 36.67 -16.33
N ARG A 788 23.09 36.59 -15.18
CA ARG A 788 23.40 35.68 -14.06
C ARG A 788 22.18 34.96 -13.50
N ILE A 789 21.06 35.10 -14.18
CA ILE A 789 19.80 34.46 -13.84
C ILE A 789 19.16 33.94 -15.11
N GLY A 790 18.47 32.82 -15.00
CA GLY A 790 17.61 32.28 -16.03
C GLY A 790 16.32 31.77 -15.42
N TYR A 791 15.29 31.74 -16.27
CA TYR A 791 13.99 31.16 -15.99
C TYR A 791 13.62 30.25 -17.17
N GLY A 792 12.88 29.17 -16.94
CA GLY A 792 12.57 28.24 -18.02
C GLY A 792 12.07 26.87 -17.63
N GLY A 793 12.36 25.91 -18.50
CA GLY A 793 12.19 24.49 -18.20
C GLY A 793 13.18 24.03 -17.14
N ILE A 794 14.46 24.25 -17.39
CA ILE A 794 15.57 23.93 -16.47
C ILE A 794 16.42 25.19 -16.24
N ALA A 795 16.62 25.61 -14.98
CA ALA A 795 17.43 26.78 -14.62
C ALA A 795 18.40 26.48 -13.46
N LEU A 796 19.69 26.39 -13.78
CA LEU A 796 20.73 25.92 -12.86
C LEU A 796 21.79 27.00 -12.58
N ALA A 797 22.27 27.07 -11.33
CA ALA A 797 23.30 28.01 -10.90
C ALA A 797 24.72 27.48 -11.13
N ALA A 798 25.19 26.55 -10.29
CA ALA A 798 26.52 25.96 -10.42
C ALA A 798 26.42 24.43 -10.34
N VAL A 799 26.89 23.73 -11.38
CA VAL A 799 26.78 22.27 -11.46
C VAL A 799 28.06 21.64 -11.99
N GLU A 800 28.52 20.57 -11.36
CA GLU A 800 29.61 19.70 -11.83
C GLU A 800 29.04 18.36 -12.31
N ASP A 801 29.63 17.81 -13.37
CA ASP A 801 29.22 16.57 -14.04
C ASP A 801 27.72 16.52 -14.37
N LEU A 802 27.24 17.59 -15.05
CA LEU A 802 25.84 17.75 -15.43
C LEU A 802 25.48 16.85 -16.63
N VAL A 803 24.46 16.01 -16.44
CA VAL A 803 23.85 15.19 -17.51
C VAL A 803 22.38 15.57 -17.68
N VAL A 804 22.00 16.04 -18.87
CA VAL A 804 20.61 16.35 -19.23
C VAL A 804 20.24 15.56 -20.48
N TRP A 805 19.59 14.40 -20.30
CA TRP A 805 19.30 13.47 -21.38
C TRP A 805 17.82 13.13 -21.54
N ASP A 806 17.40 12.97 -22.79
CA ASP A 806 16.11 12.37 -23.14
C ASP A 806 14.89 13.12 -22.57
N ASN A 807 15.03 14.42 -22.25
CA ASN A 807 13.95 15.22 -21.67
C ASN A 807 13.08 15.88 -22.75
N VAL A 808 11.80 16.05 -22.44
CA VAL A 808 10.85 16.86 -23.21
C VAL A 808 10.59 18.15 -22.44
N ILE A 809 10.97 19.29 -23.03
CA ILE A 809 10.89 20.63 -22.42
C ILE A 809 10.12 21.54 -23.36
N GLU A 810 8.82 21.68 -23.13
CA GLU A 810 7.94 22.39 -24.06
C GLU A 810 6.92 23.32 -23.41
N ASP A 811 6.47 24.33 -24.15
CA ASP A 811 5.40 25.25 -23.74
C ASP A 811 5.64 25.99 -22.40
N ASN A 812 6.89 26.10 -21.93
CA ASN A 812 7.18 26.81 -20.68
C ASN A 812 7.28 28.32 -20.95
N GLY A 813 6.65 29.14 -20.11
CA GLY A 813 6.57 30.58 -20.30
C GLY A 813 5.58 30.97 -21.42
N PRO A 814 4.43 31.56 -21.08
CA PRO A 814 3.34 31.76 -22.05
C PRO A 814 3.57 32.88 -23.07
N ARG A 815 4.66 33.65 -22.95
CA ARG A 815 4.93 34.83 -23.80
C ARG A 815 6.40 34.91 -24.19
N ARG A 816 6.67 35.09 -25.49
CA ARG A 816 8.02 35.27 -26.04
C ARG A 816 8.75 36.51 -25.53
N ILE A 817 8.02 37.52 -25.07
CA ILE A 817 8.62 38.77 -24.55
C ILE A 817 9.28 38.59 -23.18
N GLU A 818 8.90 37.56 -22.42
CA GLU A 818 9.55 37.22 -21.15
C GLU A 818 10.94 36.61 -21.38
N PRO A 819 11.89 36.77 -20.44
CA PRO A 819 13.22 36.16 -20.54
C PRO A 819 13.18 34.66 -20.20
N VAL A 820 12.76 33.85 -21.17
CA VAL A 820 12.55 32.41 -21.01
C VAL A 820 13.60 31.60 -21.76
N CYS A 821 14.18 30.62 -21.07
CA CYS A 821 15.10 29.62 -21.63
C CYS A 821 14.44 28.23 -21.66
N GLY A 822 14.85 27.36 -22.58
CA GLY A 822 14.59 25.92 -22.43
C GLY A 822 15.44 25.34 -21.30
N ILE A 823 16.76 25.46 -21.46
CA ILE A 823 17.78 25.10 -20.47
C ILE A 823 18.69 26.30 -20.24
N TYR A 824 18.84 26.72 -18.99
CA TYR A 824 19.79 27.72 -18.55
C TYR A 824 20.78 27.14 -17.55
N VAL A 825 22.07 27.36 -17.79
CA VAL A 825 23.16 27.00 -16.87
C VAL A 825 24.07 28.22 -16.70
N LEU A 826 24.20 28.72 -15.46
CA LEU A 826 25.10 29.82 -15.17
C LEU A 826 26.58 29.36 -15.15
N ILE A 827 26.91 28.34 -14.37
CA ILE A 827 28.24 27.72 -14.31
C ILE A 827 28.08 26.21 -14.40
N GLY A 828 28.74 25.59 -15.38
CA GLY A 828 28.75 24.15 -15.59
C GLY A 828 30.17 23.62 -15.74
N THR A 829 30.45 22.48 -15.13
CA THR A 829 31.70 21.74 -15.33
C THR A 829 31.35 20.36 -15.89
N GLY A 830 31.94 19.96 -17.02
CA GLY A 830 31.65 18.65 -17.64
C GLY A 830 30.20 18.49 -18.08
N VAL A 831 29.67 19.45 -18.87
CA VAL A 831 28.24 19.49 -19.22
C VAL A 831 27.92 18.61 -20.43
N ASP A 832 26.93 17.72 -20.31
CA ASP A 832 26.36 16.92 -21.39
C ASP A 832 24.85 17.15 -21.52
N ILE A 833 24.43 17.77 -22.63
CA ILE A 833 23.03 17.98 -22.99
C ILE A 833 22.76 17.22 -24.28
N SER A 834 22.09 16.07 -24.19
CA SER A 834 21.91 15.19 -25.34
C SER A 834 20.49 14.63 -25.49
N ARG A 835 20.03 14.45 -26.74
CA ARG A 835 18.74 13.82 -27.07
C ARG A 835 17.51 14.48 -26.43
N ASN A 836 17.55 15.79 -26.20
CA ASN A 836 16.41 16.52 -25.63
C ASN A 836 15.53 17.11 -26.74
N TYR A 837 14.24 17.22 -26.45
CA TYR A 837 13.25 17.92 -27.28
C TYR A 837 12.85 19.22 -26.57
N ILE A 838 13.29 20.36 -27.10
CA ILE A 838 13.19 21.69 -26.47
C ILE A 838 12.46 22.64 -27.42
N VAL A 839 11.16 22.84 -27.22
CA VAL A 839 10.32 23.56 -28.21
C VAL A 839 9.36 24.53 -27.55
N ASN A 840 9.13 25.68 -28.18
CA ASN A 840 8.08 26.63 -27.77
C ASN A 840 8.21 27.16 -26.32
N ASN A 841 9.44 27.29 -25.81
CA ASN A 841 9.69 27.93 -24.51
C ASN A 841 9.73 29.46 -24.71
N GLY A 842 8.82 30.19 -24.07
CA GLY A 842 8.51 31.58 -24.39
C GLY A 842 7.59 31.66 -25.61
N ALA A 843 6.36 31.16 -25.48
CA ALA A 843 5.46 30.95 -26.61
C ALA A 843 5.23 32.22 -27.46
N ARG A 844 5.19 32.04 -28.79
CA ARG A 844 4.98 33.16 -29.73
C ARG A 844 3.57 33.73 -29.57
N THR A 845 3.50 35.01 -29.27
CA THR A 845 2.28 35.81 -29.12
C THR A 845 2.26 36.97 -30.12
N GLY A 846 1.15 37.70 -30.23
CA GLY A 846 1.01 38.85 -31.14
C GLY A 846 1.84 40.08 -30.77
N GLU A 847 2.56 40.06 -29.63
CA GLU A 847 3.42 41.16 -29.19
C GLU A 847 4.72 41.18 -30.03
N PRO A 848 5.21 42.35 -30.47
CA PRO A 848 6.42 42.44 -31.31
C PRO A 848 7.69 42.07 -30.53
N ALA A 849 8.67 41.50 -31.22
CA ALA A 849 9.95 41.08 -30.62
C ALA A 849 10.72 42.24 -29.94
N ALA A 850 10.57 43.47 -30.42
CA ALA A 850 11.17 44.67 -29.83
C ALA A 850 10.67 44.99 -28.41
N SER A 851 9.50 44.46 -28.00
CA SER A 851 8.93 44.62 -26.65
C SER A 851 9.48 43.60 -25.64
N ALA A 852 10.47 42.80 -26.02
CA ALA A 852 11.09 41.82 -25.14
C ALA A 852 11.73 42.47 -23.90
N LYS A 853 11.39 41.95 -22.71
CA LYS A 853 11.94 42.41 -21.43
C LYS A 853 13.46 42.11 -21.33
N PRO A 854 14.25 42.92 -20.62
CA PRO A 854 15.64 42.60 -20.33
C PRO A 854 15.83 41.24 -19.61
N GLY A 855 16.69 40.36 -20.13
CA GLY A 855 17.08 39.09 -19.48
C GLY A 855 17.55 38.01 -20.46
N GLN A 856 17.95 36.85 -19.93
CA GLN A 856 18.41 35.71 -20.72
C GLN A 856 17.23 34.99 -21.38
N ARG A 857 17.38 34.60 -22.65
CA ARG A 857 16.33 33.91 -23.43
C ARG A 857 16.96 33.03 -24.51
N GLY A 858 16.30 31.92 -24.84
CA GLY A 858 16.75 31.02 -25.91
C GLY A 858 16.39 29.56 -25.69
N GLY A 859 16.95 28.69 -26.53
CA GLY A 859 16.82 27.25 -26.38
C GLY A 859 17.70 26.72 -25.25
N ILE A 860 19.01 26.63 -25.52
CA ILE A 860 20.04 26.22 -24.56
C ILE A 860 20.99 27.40 -24.35
N VAL A 861 21.07 27.89 -23.11
CA VAL A 861 21.91 29.04 -22.73
C VAL A 861 22.86 28.65 -21.61
N ILE A 862 24.16 28.67 -21.90
CA ILE A 862 25.24 28.32 -20.98
C ILE A 862 26.17 29.52 -20.84
N GLN A 863 26.14 30.17 -19.68
CA GLN A 863 26.94 31.37 -19.44
C GLN A 863 28.42 31.04 -19.25
N ASN A 864 28.76 29.91 -18.63
CA ASN A 864 30.13 29.47 -18.45
C ASN A 864 30.19 27.94 -18.33
N ALA A 865 30.82 27.27 -19.29
CA ALA A 865 31.16 25.85 -19.21
C ALA A 865 32.66 25.64 -19.13
N GLN A 866 33.13 24.73 -18.28
CA GLN A 866 34.55 24.40 -18.15
C GLN A 866 34.74 22.88 -18.10
N SER A 867 35.95 22.42 -18.48
CA SER A 867 36.30 21.03 -18.25
C SER A 867 36.59 20.77 -16.78
N PRO A 868 36.25 19.58 -16.25
CA PRO A 868 36.64 19.16 -14.92
C PRO A 868 38.16 19.24 -14.73
N ARG A 869 38.62 19.52 -13.52
CA ARG A 869 40.04 19.63 -13.19
C ARG A 869 40.46 18.51 -12.26
N ARG A 870 41.57 17.84 -12.56
CA ARG A 870 42.18 16.79 -11.75
C ARG A 870 43.40 17.33 -11.01
N ALA A 871 43.47 17.09 -9.70
CA ALA A 871 44.66 17.39 -8.92
C ALA A 871 45.78 16.36 -9.22
N LEU A 872 46.98 16.84 -9.53
CA LEU A 872 48.18 16.01 -9.62
C LEU A 872 48.88 15.98 -8.25
N GLN A 873 49.21 14.78 -7.78
CA GLN A 873 50.11 14.63 -6.65
C GLN A 873 51.54 14.96 -7.10
N SER A 874 52.17 15.96 -6.48
CA SER A 874 53.58 16.26 -6.73
C SER A 874 54.47 15.26 -5.99
N ALA A 875 55.47 14.69 -6.67
CA ALA A 875 56.50 13.83 -6.06
C ALA A 875 57.45 14.59 -5.09
N ALA A 876 57.34 15.92 -5.00
CA ALA A 876 58.09 16.75 -4.05
C ALA A 876 57.22 17.03 -2.81
N GLY A 877 57.74 16.71 -1.63
CA GLY A 877 56.99 16.73 -0.36
C GLY A 877 56.34 18.08 -0.02
N ALA A 878 55.16 17.98 0.60
CA ALA A 878 54.36 18.87 1.48
C ALA A 878 54.34 20.41 1.32
N ALA A 879 55.18 21.06 0.51
CA ALA A 879 55.30 22.52 0.44
C ALA A 879 55.03 23.12 -0.96
N ALA A 880 54.68 22.31 -1.96
CA ALA A 880 54.27 22.80 -3.28
C ALA A 880 52.73 22.91 -3.36
N ALA A 881 52.21 24.04 -3.85
CA ALA A 881 50.78 24.19 -4.12
C ALA A 881 50.30 23.07 -5.08
N PRO A 882 49.11 22.49 -4.85
CA PRO A 882 48.59 21.41 -5.70
C PRO A 882 48.48 21.91 -7.14
N VAL A 883 49.16 21.22 -8.06
CA VAL A 883 49.04 21.47 -9.49
C VAL A 883 47.75 20.79 -9.96
N THR A 884 46.78 21.56 -10.43
CA THR A 884 45.56 21.04 -11.06
C THR A 884 45.70 21.10 -12.57
N VAL A 885 45.37 19.99 -13.25
CA VAL A 885 45.34 19.89 -14.72
C VAL A 885 43.92 19.59 -15.19
N GLN A 886 43.58 20.00 -16.40
CA GLN A 886 42.30 19.65 -17.01
C GLN A 886 42.18 18.13 -17.18
N SER A 887 40.99 17.57 -16.95
CA SER A 887 40.69 16.16 -17.24
C SER A 887 40.49 15.95 -18.75
N ASP A 888 40.41 14.69 -19.17
CA ASP A 888 40.08 14.32 -20.56
C ASP A 888 38.57 14.45 -20.87
N VAL A 889 37.77 14.94 -19.92
CA VAL A 889 36.32 15.15 -20.10
C VAL A 889 36.09 16.52 -20.77
N PRO A 890 35.28 16.58 -21.84
CA PRO A 890 34.98 17.84 -22.51
C PRO A 890 34.26 18.82 -21.56
N ALA A 891 34.42 20.11 -21.81
CA ALA A 891 33.71 21.14 -21.06
C ALA A 891 32.21 21.14 -21.39
N LEU A 892 31.90 20.92 -22.66
CA LEU A 892 30.54 20.95 -23.17
C LEU A 892 30.32 19.93 -24.29
N ARG A 893 29.26 19.14 -24.16
CA ARG A 893 28.72 18.25 -25.18
C ARG A 893 27.24 18.60 -25.41
N VAL A 894 26.87 18.92 -26.64
CA VAL A 894 25.48 19.19 -27.06
C VAL A 894 25.15 18.32 -28.28
N HIS A 895 24.46 17.20 -28.08
CA HIS A 895 24.30 16.19 -29.14
C HIS A 895 22.84 15.77 -29.38
N ASP A 896 22.46 15.56 -30.64
CA ASP A 896 21.17 14.93 -31.01
C ASP A 896 19.93 15.66 -30.43
N ASN A 897 20.02 16.96 -30.13
CA ASN A 897 18.89 17.73 -29.59
C ASN A 897 18.04 18.33 -30.72
N ILE A 898 16.75 18.47 -30.47
CA ILE A 898 15.84 19.29 -31.28
C ILE A 898 15.49 20.53 -30.47
N VAL A 899 15.88 21.70 -30.95
CA VAL A 899 15.74 22.97 -30.25
C VAL A 899 15.07 24.00 -31.14
N VAL A 900 13.91 24.48 -30.72
CA VAL A 900 13.16 25.56 -31.39
C VAL A 900 12.91 26.69 -30.40
N ALA A 901 13.65 27.78 -30.57
CA ALA A 901 13.53 28.99 -29.76
C ALA A 901 12.60 30.01 -30.46
N PRO A 902 11.45 30.38 -29.87
CA PRO A 902 10.56 31.40 -30.44
C PRO A 902 11.19 32.80 -30.53
N LEU A 903 12.09 33.14 -29.60
CA LEU A 903 12.82 34.40 -29.59
C LEU A 903 14.17 34.22 -28.87
N GLY A 904 15.27 34.60 -29.53
CA GLY A 904 16.63 34.44 -29.03
C GLY A 904 17.39 33.27 -29.65
N LEU A 905 18.59 33.01 -29.18
CA LEU A 905 19.47 31.97 -29.74
C LEU A 905 18.95 30.56 -29.39
N ALA A 906 18.99 29.65 -30.35
CA ALA A 906 18.74 28.23 -30.10
C ALA A 906 19.87 27.61 -29.25
N LEU A 907 21.12 28.04 -29.47
CA LEU A 907 22.27 27.69 -28.64
C LEU A 907 23.13 28.93 -28.37
N SER A 908 23.43 29.19 -27.11
CA SER A 908 24.41 30.19 -26.66
C SER A 908 25.32 29.57 -25.61
N ALA A 909 26.63 29.54 -25.86
CA ALA A 909 27.59 28.97 -24.93
C ALA A 909 28.88 29.80 -24.86
N THR A 910 29.34 30.07 -23.64
CA THR A 910 30.73 30.50 -23.39
C THR A 910 31.46 29.36 -22.69
N VAL A 911 32.59 28.95 -23.24
CA VAL A 911 33.26 27.70 -22.85
C VAL A 911 34.75 27.91 -22.62
N LEU A 912 35.33 27.16 -21.68
CA LEU A 912 36.76 27.04 -21.44
C LEU A 912 37.13 25.54 -21.40
N GLY A 913 37.37 24.95 -22.56
CA GLY A 913 37.68 23.54 -22.71
C GLY A 913 37.20 22.96 -24.04
N ALA A 914 37.40 21.67 -24.26
CA ALA A 914 36.92 21.00 -25.47
C ALA A 914 35.39 21.03 -25.55
N THR A 915 34.85 21.39 -26.72
CA THR A 915 33.42 21.52 -27.00
C THR A 915 33.04 20.64 -28.18
N SER A 916 31.95 19.88 -28.04
CA SER A 916 31.39 19.05 -29.12
C SER A 916 29.91 19.34 -29.30
N VAL A 917 29.51 19.77 -30.50
CA VAL A 917 28.14 20.06 -30.89
C VAL A 917 27.82 19.29 -32.16
N VAL A 918 27.06 18.19 -32.03
CA VAL A 918 26.91 17.22 -33.12
C VAL A 918 25.45 16.78 -33.32
N ALA A 919 25.01 16.66 -34.58
CA ALA A 919 23.72 16.08 -34.95
C ALA A 919 22.48 16.77 -34.35
N ASN A 920 22.56 18.07 -34.04
CA ASN A 920 21.42 18.82 -33.51
C ASN A 920 20.61 19.50 -34.60
N GLN A 921 19.34 19.76 -34.30
CA GLN A 921 18.49 20.68 -35.03
C GLN A 921 18.28 21.95 -34.20
N PHE A 922 18.79 23.08 -34.67
CA PHE A 922 18.67 24.38 -34.04
C PHE A 922 17.81 25.32 -34.89
N VAL A 923 16.69 25.80 -34.33
CA VAL A 923 15.81 26.77 -34.98
C VAL A 923 15.64 27.98 -34.07
N SER A 924 15.88 29.16 -34.61
CA SER A 924 15.55 30.44 -33.98
C SER A 924 14.50 31.14 -34.84
N GLN A 925 13.35 31.49 -34.25
CA GLN A 925 12.22 32.11 -34.95
C GLN A 925 12.16 33.64 -34.78
N GLY A 926 13.16 34.22 -34.12
CA GLY A 926 13.21 35.65 -33.85
C GLY A 926 14.50 36.06 -33.16
N VAL A 927 15.00 37.25 -33.51
CA VAL A 927 16.15 37.86 -32.85
C VAL A 927 15.65 38.87 -31.80
N GLY A 928 16.13 38.75 -30.56
CA GLY A 928 15.84 39.72 -29.51
C GLY A 928 16.54 41.07 -29.75
N PRO A 929 16.13 42.15 -29.06
CA PRO A 929 16.77 43.45 -29.18
C PRO A 929 18.26 43.40 -28.79
N THR A 930 19.13 43.86 -29.69
CA THR A 930 20.58 43.95 -29.51
C THR A 930 20.95 44.86 -28.32
N ARG A 931 21.69 44.35 -27.34
CA ARG A 931 22.34 45.19 -26.32
C ARG A 931 23.75 45.54 -26.76
N LEU A 932 23.99 46.85 -26.94
CA LEU A 932 25.21 47.44 -27.49
C LEU A 932 26.43 47.48 -26.53
N GLU A 933 26.48 46.67 -25.46
CA GLU A 933 27.43 46.89 -24.36
C GLU A 933 28.59 45.87 -24.21
N ALA A 934 28.75 44.89 -25.12
CA ALA A 934 29.90 43.95 -25.08
C ALA A 934 30.40 43.59 -26.48
N PHE A 935 31.61 43.02 -26.59
CA PHE A 935 32.22 42.54 -27.85
C PHE A 935 31.34 41.51 -28.62
N GLN A 936 30.28 41.00 -27.97
CA GLN A 936 29.15 40.25 -28.55
C GLN A 936 28.17 41.14 -29.36
N ALA A 937 28.52 42.39 -29.66
CA ALA A 937 27.73 43.37 -30.41
C ALA A 937 27.46 43.00 -31.88
N TYR A 938 27.79 41.79 -32.32
CA TYR A 938 27.26 41.26 -33.58
C TYR A 938 25.88 40.69 -33.29
N ALA A 939 24.84 41.16 -33.99
CA ALA A 939 23.49 40.62 -33.88
C ALA A 939 23.47 39.16 -34.38
N VAL A 940 23.77 38.20 -33.49
CA VAL A 940 23.75 36.76 -33.81
C VAL A 940 22.31 36.24 -33.72
N GLY A 941 21.87 35.51 -34.75
CA GLY A 941 20.48 35.10 -34.90
C GLY A 941 20.11 33.74 -34.30
N ALA A 942 20.95 32.71 -34.45
CA ALA A 942 20.59 31.33 -34.11
C ALA A 942 21.57 30.62 -33.15
N VAL A 943 22.88 30.66 -33.42
CA VAL A 943 23.88 29.93 -32.62
C VAL A 943 25.10 30.81 -32.32
N SER A 944 25.52 30.84 -31.05
CA SER A 944 26.73 31.53 -30.59
C SER A 944 27.57 30.63 -29.68
N ILE A 945 28.82 30.39 -30.04
CA ILE A 945 29.80 29.64 -29.23
C ILE A 945 31.06 30.48 -29.08
N ASN A 946 31.43 30.81 -27.83
CA ASN A 946 32.62 31.57 -27.50
C ASN A 946 33.54 30.71 -26.64
N ASN A 947 34.51 30.02 -27.25
CA ASN A 947 35.51 29.21 -26.57
C ASN A 947 36.78 30.03 -26.29
N LEU A 948 37.07 30.23 -25.02
CA LEU A 948 38.22 31.01 -24.55
C LEU A 948 39.46 30.13 -24.29
N GLY A 949 39.36 28.82 -24.52
CA GLY A 949 40.48 27.87 -24.43
C GLY A 949 41.52 28.12 -25.52
N ARG A 950 42.81 27.95 -25.21
CA ARG A 950 43.93 28.29 -26.10
C ARG A 950 44.71 27.05 -26.51
N THR A 951 45.18 27.03 -27.77
CA THR A 951 46.12 25.99 -28.21
C THR A 951 47.47 26.10 -27.50
N PHE A 952 48.09 24.95 -27.22
CA PHE A 952 49.46 24.88 -26.69
C PHE A 952 50.49 25.49 -27.65
N GLU A 953 50.19 25.48 -28.95
CA GLU A 953 51.10 25.95 -30.01
C GLU A 953 51.25 27.48 -29.97
N THR A 954 50.15 28.23 -29.90
CA THR A 954 50.16 29.71 -29.94
C THR A 954 50.71 30.35 -28.66
N ALA A 955 50.55 29.69 -27.51
CA ALA A 955 51.17 30.14 -26.25
C ALA A 955 52.71 30.10 -26.32
N GLY A 956 53.28 29.09 -27.01
CA GLY A 956 54.72 29.03 -27.31
C GLY A 956 55.17 30.09 -28.31
N TYR A 957 54.37 30.35 -29.36
CA TYR A 957 54.70 31.35 -30.38
C TYR A 957 54.66 32.80 -29.88
N THR A 958 53.69 33.18 -29.02
CA THR A 958 53.60 34.54 -28.47
C THR A 958 54.74 34.87 -27.51
N ALA A 959 55.20 33.89 -26.72
CA ALA A 959 56.40 34.03 -25.89
C ALA A 959 57.67 34.22 -26.74
N GLY A 960 57.76 33.55 -27.90
CA GLY A 960 58.87 33.72 -28.85
C GLY A 960 58.87 35.07 -29.56
N TYR A 961 57.72 35.54 -30.05
CA TYR A 961 57.60 36.78 -30.83
C TYR A 961 57.81 38.06 -29.99
N ALA A 962 57.35 38.08 -28.72
CA ALA A 962 57.57 39.21 -27.83
C ALA A 962 59.06 39.48 -27.55
N ASN A 963 59.91 38.45 -27.66
CA ASN A 963 61.36 38.55 -27.51
C ASN A 963 62.07 38.97 -28.80
N ILE A 964 61.54 38.60 -29.98
CA ILE A 964 62.09 38.99 -31.28
C ILE A 964 61.89 40.50 -31.54
N GLY A 965 60.76 41.08 -31.09
CA GLY A 965 60.47 42.51 -31.27
C GLY A 965 61.28 43.49 -30.41
N LYS A 966 62.04 43.02 -29.41
CA LYS A 966 62.79 43.86 -28.46
C LYS A 966 64.32 43.85 -28.62
N GLY A 967 64.85 43.21 -29.67
CA GLY A 967 66.28 43.29 -30.02
C GLY A 967 67.27 42.67 -29.03
N ASN A 968 66.82 42.04 -27.95
CA ASN A 968 67.68 41.36 -26.97
C ASN A 968 67.60 39.84 -27.14
N TYR A 969 68.52 39.29 -27.95
CA TYR A 969 68.75 37.85 -27.99
C TYR A 969 69.60 37.44 -26.77
N GLN A 970 68.95 37.12 -25.66
CA GLN A 970 69.49 36.11 -24.75
C GLN A 970 68.60 34.87 -24.87
N PRO A 971 69.11 33.75 -25.39
CA PRO A 971 68.33 32.54 -25.49
C PRO A 971 68.10 32.00 -24.08
N ASP A 972 66.85 32.03 -23.62
CA ASP A 972 66.43 31.05 -22.62
C ASP A 972 66.62 29.66 -23.23
N ALA A 973 67.38 28.81 -22.54
CA ALA A 973 68.13 27.66 -23.07
C ALA A 973 67.29 26.44 -23.57
N GLY A 974 66.29 26.65 -24.43
CA GLY A 974 65.39 25.59 -24.89
C GLY A 974 65.06 25.54 -26.39
N TYR A 975 65.19 26.65 -27.13
CA TYR A 975 64.71 26.74 -28.52
C TYR A 975 65.72 27.44 -29.43
N SER A 976 66.22 26.72 -30.45
CA SER A 976 67.07 27.27 -31.51
C SER A 976 66.48 26.96 -32.89
N PHE A 977 66.42 27.98 -33.75
CA PHE A 977 66.12 27.85 -35.18
C PHE A 977 67.37 28.26 -35.95
N THR A 978 68.12 27.29 -36.47
CA THR A 978 69.27 27.54 -37.36
C THR A 978 69.29 26.50 -38.47
N GLY A 979 69.44 26.94 -39.73
CA GLY A 979 69.67 26.04 -40.87
C GLY A 979 68.52 25.10 -41.27
N GLY A 980 67.27 25.39 -40.90
CA GLY A 980 66.12 24.55 -41.28
C GLY A 980 65.93 23.28 -40.46
N ALA A 981 66.66 23.13 -39.34
CA ALA A 981 66.48 22.04 -38.39
C ALA A 981 65.98 22.57 -37.02
N PHE A 982 65.01 21.86 -36.44
CA PHE A 982 64.46 22.14 -35.11
C PHE A 982 65.12 21.22 -34.06
N THR A 983 65.68 21.79 -33.00
CA THR A 983 66.34 21.02 -31.92
C THR A 983 65.80 21.46 -30.55
N LEU A 984 65.31 20.51 -29.75
CA LEU A 984 64.78 20.72 -28.40
C LEU A 984 65.82 20.35 -27.33
N SER A 985 66.13 21.30 -26.43
CA SER A 985 66.93 21.06 -25.22
C SER A 985 66.01 20.97 -23.99
N ARG A 986 65.97 19.82 -23.32
CA ARG A 986 65.16 19.59 -22.10
C ARG A 986 65.86 20.21 -20.88
N GLY A 987 65.53 21.48 -20.57
CA GLY A 987 65.96 22.17 -19.34
C GLY A 987 64.81 22.44 -18.35
N ALA A 988 65.09 22.35 -17.05
CA ALA A 988 64.13 22.45 -15.94
C ALA A 988 63.34 23.78 -15.85
N ALA A 989 63.77 24.84 -16.54
CA ALA A 989 63.04 26.11 -16.63
C ALA A 989 61.77 26.01 -17.51
N GLY A 990 61.74 25.07 -18.49
CA GLY A 990 60.57 24.84 -19.34
C GLY A 990 59.35 24.28 -18.59
N LEU A 991 59.57 23.61 -17.45
CA LEU A 991 58.50 23.04 -16.61
C LEU A 991 57.67 24.09 -15.86
N LYS A 992 58.21 25.30 -15.59
CA LYS A 992 57.43 26.37 -14.94
C LYS A 992 56.47 27.07 -15.90
N ALA A 993 56.76 27.09 -17.20
CA ALA A 993 55.85 27.59 -18.24
C ALA A 993 54.72 26.57 -18.55
N VAL A 994 55.02 25.28 -18.44
CA VAL A 994 54.05 24.16 -18.51
C VAL A 994 53.04 24.20 -17.35
N ASN A 995 53.32 24.91 -16.26
CA ASN A 995 52.46 24.98 -15.07
C ASN A 995 51.32 26.01 -15.16
N ARG A 996 51.19 26.72 -16.30
CA ARG A 996 50.07 27.64 -16.61
C ARG A 996 49.35 27.26 -17.90
N ILE A 997 49.24 25.95 -18.19
CA ILE A 997 48.50 25.48 -19.37
C ILE A 997 47.01 25.77 -19.15
N LEU A 998 46.58 26.90 -19.71
CA LEU A 998 45.19 27.25 -19.97
C LEU A 998 44.59 26.13 -20.82
N GLY A 999 43.43 25.62 -20.44
CA GLY A 999 42.80 24.49 -21.09
C GLY A 999 42.60 24.64 -22.60
N GLY A 1000 42.70 23.54 -23.35
CA GLY A 1000 42.52 23.52 -24.80
C GLY A 1000 41.14 24.02 -25.21
N GLY A 1001 41.02 24.64 -26.39
CA GLY A 1001 39.81 25.29 -26.88
C GLY A 1001 39.16 24.62 -28.08
N LEU A 1002 39.43 23.33 -28.31
CA LEU A 1002 38.92 22.61 -29.49
C LEU A 1002 37.39 22.69 -29.56
N VAL A 1003 36.85 23.19 -30.68
CA VAL A 1003 35.41 23.19 -30.97
C VAL A 1003 35.13 22.30 -32.17
N LEU A 1004 34.33 21.26 -31.97
CA LEU A 1004 33.73 20.46 -33.05
C LEU A 1004 32.26 20.84 -33.20
N PHE A 1005 31.88 21.37 -34.36
CA PHE A 1005 30.51 21.67 -34.74
C PHE A 1005 30.19 20.90 -36.03
N ALA A 1006 29.55 19.74 -35.92
CA ALA A 1006 29.41 18.82 -37.04
C ALA A 1006 28.00 18.23 -37.23
N ALA A 1007 27.60 18.02 -38.49
CA ALA A 1007 26.34 17.37 -38.86
C ALA A 1007 25.08 18.05 -38.26
N ASN A 1008 25.13 19.35 -37.98
CA ASN A 1008 23.98 20.08 -37.42
C ASN A 1008 23.12 20.69 -38.53
N GLN A 1009 21.83 20.83 -38.24
CA GLN A 1009 20.87 21.60 -39.05
C GLN A 1009 20.53 22.88 -38.30
N VAL A 1010 20.88 24.03 -38.85
CA VAL A 1010 20.65 25.34 -38.22
C VAL A 1010 19.75 26.17 -39.11
N THR A 1011 18.63 26.64 -38.56
CA THR A 1011 17.67 27.49 -39.25
C THR A 1011 17.48 28.80 -38.48
N LEU A 1012 17.74 29.91 -39.16
CA LEU A 1012 17.28 31.23 -38.73
C LEU A 1012 15.99 31.56 -39.50
N ASP A 1013 14.86 31.58 -38.80
CA ASP A 1013 13.52 31.86 -39.34
C ASP A 1013 13.07 33.24 -38.88
N LEU A 1014 13.13 34.22 -39.80
CA LEU A 1014 12.69 35.60 -39.62
C LEU A 1014 11.63 35.95 -40.68
N ILE A 1015 10.52 35.21 -40.69
CA ILE A 1015 9.44 35.41 -41.68
C ILE A 1015 8.45 36.52 -41.24
N GLU A 1016 8.58 37.10 -40.05
CA GLU A 1016 7.69 38.17 -39.55
C GLU A 1016 8.05 39.54 -40.17
N ALA A 1017 7.05 40.33 -40.56
CA ALA A 1017 7.28 41.66 -41.13
C ALA A 1017 7.87 42.63 -40.09
N GLY A 1018 9.01 43.23 -40.41
CA GLY A 1018 9.67 44.23 -39.59
C GLY A 1018 11.18 44.15 -39.71
N ALA A 1019 11.76 44.93 -40.64
CA ALA A 1019 13.19 44.95 -40.93
C ALA A 1019 14.10 44.90 -39.69
N THR A 1020 14.69 43.74 -39.45
CA THR A 1020 15.81 43.52 -38.53
C THR A 1020 17.10 43.32 -39.33
N PHE A 1021 18.20 43.82 -38.78
CA PHE A 1021 19.54 43.58 -39.31
C PHE A 1021 20.21 42.48 -38.48
N GLY A 1022 20.39 41.30 -39.06
CA GLY A 1022 21.18 40.21 -38.49
C GLY A 1022 22.65 40.37 -38.90
N GLY A 1023 23.55 40.40 -37.94
CA GLY A 1023 24.99 40.39 -38.19
C GLY A 1023 25.45 39.02 -38.67
N ALA A 1024 25.16 37.96 -37.91
CA ALA A 1024 25.47 36.58 -38.27
C ALA A 1024 24.33 35.64 -37.88
N ALA A 1025 24.05 34.56 -38.61
CA ALA A 1025 23.13 33.52 -38.10
C ALA A 1025 23.86 32.61 -37.10
N ILE A 1026 25.11 32.27 -37.41
CA ILE A 1026 26.00 31.43 -36.61
C ILE A 1026 27.29 32.18 -36.36
N LEU A 1027 27.70 32.27 -35.09
CA LEU A 1027 29.01 32.78 -34.67
C LEU A 1027 29.72 31.73 -33.81
N ILE A 1028 30.88 31.26 -34.27
CA ILE A 1028 31.74 30.36 -33.49
C ILE A 1028 33.13 30.97 -33.41
N VAL A 1029 33.57 31.24 -32.18
CA VAL A 1029 34.87 31.80 -31.87
C VAL A 1029 35.60 30.83 -30.96
N SER A 1030 36.83 30.47 -31.32
CA SER A 1030 37.78 29.77 -30.45
C SER A 1030 39.15 30.44 -30.48
N LEU A 1031 39.88 30.41 -29.36
CA LEU A 1031 41.31 30.75 -29.35
C LEU A 1031 42.22 29.55 -29.70
N ASP A 1032 41.62 28.43 -30.12
CA ASP A 1032 42.25 27.16 -30.52
C ASP A 1032 41.68 26.72 -31.90
N ASP A 1033 41.28 25.46 -32.10
CA ASP A 1033 40.69 24.94 -33.33
C ASP A 1033 39.16 25.12 -33.39
N VAL A 1034 38.65 25.42 -34.59
CA VAL A 1034 37.23 25.31 -34.96
C VAL A 1034 37.06 24.35 -36.14
N GLY A 1035 36.45 23.20 -35.88
CA GLY A 1035 35.94 22.29 -36.91
C GLY A 1035 34.45 22.55 -37.16
N PHE A 1036 34.09 22.95 -38.37
CA PHE A 1036 32.72 23.20 -38.84
C PHE A 1036 32.43 22.30 -40.05
N LEU A 1037 31.88 21.11 -39.81
CA LEU A 1037 31.87 20.00 -40.78
C LEU A 1037 30.45 19.49 -41.06
N ASP A 1038 30.11 19.22 -42.33
CA ASP A 1038 28.85 18.57 -42.71
C ASP A 1038 27.56 19.28 -42.23
N ASN A 1039 27.60 20.60 -42.00
CA ASN A 1039 26.44 21.32 -41.47
C ASN A 1039 25.52 21.85 -42.59
N GLN A 1040 24.23 21.97 -42.28
CA GLN A 1040 23.24 22.64 -43.11
C GLN A 1040 22.75 23.90 -42.41
N ALA A 1041 23.03 25.07 -42.97
CA ALA A 1041 22.69 26.35 -42.38
C ALA A 1041 21.76 27.14 -43.31
N THR A 1042 20.52 27.33 -42.86
CA THR A 1042 19.45 27.97 -43.64
C THR A 1042 19.03 29.28 -42.98
N ALA A 1043 18.91 30.34 -43.78
CA ALA A 1043 18.24 31.59 -43.39
C ALA A 1043 16.92 31.72 -44.18
N GLN A 1044 15.82 31.92 -43.48
CA GLN A 1044 14.51 32.23 -44.05
C GLN A 1044 14.17 33.66 -43.63
N LEU A 1045 14.26 34.61 -44.56
CA LEU A 1045 14.13 36.06 -44.30
C LEU A 1045 12.97 36.62 -45.13
N ALA A 1046 12.09 37.41 -44.51
CA ALA A 1046 11.01 38.10 -45.22
C ALA A 1046 11.45 39.48 -45.75
N ASP A 1047 11.41 40.52 -44.92
CA ASP A 1047 11.93 41.86 -45.21
C ASP A 1047 13.26 42.17 -44.52
N ASP A 1048 13.79 41.21 -43.76
CA ASP A 1048 15.08 41.30 -43.05
C ASP A 1048 16.30 41.23 -43.97
N PHE A 1049 17.45 41.61 -43.40
CA PHE A 1049 18.76 41.48 -44.05
C PHE A 1049 19.76 40.82 -43.11
N LEU A 1050 20.54 39.88 -43.65
CA LEU A 1050 21.57 39.15 -42.94
C LEU A 1050 22.95 39.47 -43.53
N LEU A 1051 23.87 40.07 -42.77
CA LEU A 1051 25.20 40.38 -43.29
C LEU A 1051 25.94 39.10 -43.71
N VAL A 1052 25.99 38.09 -42.85
CA VAL A 1052 26.62 36.80 -43.15
C VAL A 1052 25.83 35.68 -42.49
N ASN A 1053 25.71 34.53 -43.13
CA ASN A 1053 25.14 33.36 -42.45
C ASN A 1053 26.06 32.83 -41.35
N THR A 1054 27.33 32.49 -41.64
CA THR A 1054 28.25 31.92 -40.64
C THR A 1054 29.56 32.69 -40.50
N VAL A 1055 29.95 33.00 -39.26
CA VAL A 1055 31.28 33.54 -38.93
C VAL A 1055 32.04 32.53 -38.07
N LEU A 1056 33.23 32.14 -38.53
CA LEU A 1056 34.13 31.24 -37.81
C LEU A 1056 35.44 31.96 -37.52
N PHE A 1057 35.89 31.91 -36.27
CA PHE A 1057 37.18 32.43 -35.86
C PHE A 1057 37.91 31.38 -35.02
N GLY A 1058 39.13 31.02 -35.42
CA GLY A 1058 39.97 30.05 -34.73
C GLY A 1058 41.45 30.32 -34.95
N SER A 1059 42.32 29.85 -34.06
CA SER A 1059 43.75 29.73 -34.38
C SER A 1059 43.95 28.81 -35.60
N SER A 1060 43.21 27.70 -35.63
CA SER A 1060 42.98 26.89 -36.82
C SER A 1060 41.48 26.76 -37.12
N VAL A 1061 41.13 26.76 -38.40
CA VAL A 1061 39.74 26.60 -38.86
C VAL A 1061 39.67 25.52 -39.94
N ARG A 1062 38.69 24.63 -39.81
CA ARG A 1062 38.36 23.58 -40.79
C ARG A 1062 36.86 23.64 -41.08
N ALA A 1063 36.49 24.28 -42.19
CA ALA A 1063 35.13 24.37 -42.68
C ALA A 1063 34.97 23.55 -43.98
N SER A 1064 34.40 22.34 -43.89
CA SER A 1064 34.20 21.47 -45.06
C SER A 1064 32.83 20.82 -45.13
N ASP A 1065 32.41 20.52 -46.36
CA ASP A 1065 31.18 19.77 -46.67
C ASP A 1065 29.89 20.42 -46.16
N ASN A 1066 29.89 21.74 -45.95
CA ASN A 1066 28.72 22.48 -45.47
C ASN A 1066 27.81 22.97 -46.60
N ARG A 1067 26.52 23.12 -46.29
CA ARG A 1067 25.50 23.74 -47.15
C ARG A 1067 24.96 25.02 -46.51
N TRP A 1068 25.17 26.16 -47.17
CA TRP A 1068 24.61 27.47 -46.76
C TRP A 1068 23.51 27.96 -47.70
N GLN A 1069 22.30 28.16 -47.19
CA GLN A 1069 21.14 28.58 -47.96
C GLN A 1069 20.56 29.89 -47.44
N GLU A 1070 20.61 30.95 -48.25
CA GLU A 1070 19.98 32.25 -47.96
C GLU A 1070 19.15 32.75 -49.15
N PRO A 1071 18.17 33.66 -48.95
CA PRO A 1071 17.46 34.31 -50.04
C PRO A 1071 18.37 35.28 -50.80
N VAL A 1072 18.28 35.28 -52.14
CA VAL A 1072 19.07 36.17 -53.00
C VAL A 1072 18.78 37.63 -52.67
N ALA A 1073 19.83 38.45 -52.59
CA ALA A 1073 19.80 39.89 -52.26
C ALA A 1073 19.39 40.24 -50.81
N ARG A 1074 19.17 39.25 -49.95
CA ARG A 1074 18.92 39.44 -48.51
C ARG A 1074 20.07 38.99 -47.61
N ALA A 1075 21.11 38.41 -48.20
CA ALA A 1075 22.37 38.15 -47.52
C ALA A 1075 23.58 38.67 -48.33
N LEU A 1076 24.63 39.13 -47.65
CA LEU A 1076 25.86 39.55 -48.34
C LEU A 1076 26.84 38.38 -48.52
N TYR A 1077 26.98 37.54 -47.49
CA TYR A 1077 27.92 36.41 -47.47
C TYR A 1077 27.28 35.13 -46.91
N SER A 1078 27.69 33.97 -47.43
CA SER A 1078 27.33 32.69 -46.81
C SER A 1078 28.26 32.36 -45.65
N ALA A 1079 29.57 32.63 -45.78
CA ALA A 1079 30.49 32.41 -44.67
C ALA A 1079 31.69 33.36 -44.68
N LEU A 1080 32.14 33.75 -43.48
CA LEU A 1080 33.42 34.40 -43.23
C LEU A 1080 34.23 33.53 -42.25
N THR A 1081 35.40 33.04 -42.69
CA THR A 1081 36.27 32.20 -41.85
C THR A 1081 37.63 32.86 -41.65
N PHE A 1082 38.10 32.89 -40.40
CA PHE A 1082 39.34 33.55 -40.01
C PHE A 1082 40.21 32.62 -39.18
N GLY A 1083 41.46 32.41 -39.60
CA GLY A 1083 42.44 31.76 -38.75
C GLY A 1083 43.89 31.93 -39.20
N PHE A 1084 44.83 31.48 -38.38
CA PHE A 1084 46.24 31.40 -38.78
C PHE A 1084 46.47 30.24 -39.75
N MET A 1085 45.72 29.15 -39.56
CA MET A 1085 45.59 28.05 -40.51
C MET A 1085 44.12 27.91 -40.85
N ASN A 1086 43.76 27.98 -42.13
CA ASN A 1086 42.36 27.98 -42.52
C ASN A 1086 42.13 27.10 -43.74
N VAL A 1087 41.37 26.03 -43.54
CA VAL A 1087 40.85 25.17 -44.60
C VAL A 1087 39.35 25.41 -44.69
N THR A 1088 38.91 26.08 -45.76
CA THR A 1088 37.51 26.31 -46.11
C THR A 1088 37.26 25.81 -47.53
N ALA A 1089 36.95 24.52 -47.67
CA ALA A 1089 36.87 23.83 -48.96
C ALA A 1089 35.73 22.80 -48.99
N GLN A 1090 35.31 22.38 -50.18
CA GLN A 1090 34.26 21.39 -50.43
C GLN A 1090 32.86 21.82 -49.96
N ASN A 1091 32.59 23.12 -49.87
CA ASN A 1091 31.29 23.63 -49.42
C ASN A 1091 30.37 24.03 -50.58
N THR A 1092 29.06 24.08 -50.33
CA THR A 1092 28.03 24.56 -51.26
C THR A 1092 27.26 25.75 -50.67
N ALA A 1093 27.30 26.92 -51.31
CA ALA A 1093 26.73 28.16 -50.79
C ALA A 1093 25.82 28.88 -51.80
N THR A 1094 24.88 29.70 -51.31
CA THR A 1094 24.14 30.63 -52.19
C THR A 1094 25.02 31.83 -52.52
N HIS A 1095 25.60 32.48 -51.51
CA HIS A 1095 26.44 33.69 -51.62
C HIS A 1095 27.94 33.36 -51.48
N CYS A 1096 28.79 34.39 -51.57
CA CYS A 1096 30.23 34.22 -51.48
C CYS A 1096 30.67 33.64 -50.10
N ILE A 1097 31.69 32.78 -50.13
CA ILE A 1097 32.45 32.31 -48.96
C ILE A 1097 33.80 33.01 -48.97
N VAL A 1098 34.15 33.69 -47.88
CA VAL A 1098 35.43 34.39 -47.74
C VAL A 1098 36.26 33.74 -46.64
N ALA A 1099 37.47 33.30 -46.97
CA ALA A 1099 38.39 32.64 -46.06
C ALA A 1099 39.71 33.40 -45.93
N PHE A 1100 40.14 33.64 -44.70
CA PHE A 1100 41.36 34.38 -44.37
C PHE A 1100 42.35 33.54 -43.58
N ALA A 1101 43.58 33.49 -44.09
CA ALA A 1101 44.81 33.04 -43.42
C ALA A 1101 46.02 33.53 -44.24
N PRO A 1102 47.25 33.50 -43.70
CA PRO A 1102 48.46 33.69 -44.50
C PRO A 1102 48.47 32.76 -45.72
N PRO A 1103 48.91 33.20 -46.92
CA PRO A 1103 48.71 32.45 -48.18
C PRO A 1103 49.25 31.02 -48.18
N LYS A 1104 50.30 30.72 -47.40
CA LYS A 1104 50.88 29.36 -47.28
C LYS A 1104 50.07 28.42 -46.37
N LEU A 1105 49.13 28.96 -45.62
CA LEU A 1105 48.31 28.29 -44.60
C LEU A 1105 46.81 28.41 -44.91
N LEU A 1106 46.46 28.83 -46.12
CA LEU A 1106 45.09 29.01 -46.60
C LEU A 1106 44.76 27.98 -47.68
N VAL A 1107 43.66 27.24 -47.48
CA VAL A 1107 43.01 26.43 -48.52
C VAL A 1107 41.56 26.89 -48.60
N SER A 1108 41.19 27.61 -49.66
CA SER A 1108 39.87 28.26 -49.78
C SER A 1108 38.98 27.66 -50.88
N GLY A 1109 39.26 26.45 -51.36
CA GLY A 1109 38.49 25.78 -52.40
C GLY A 1109 39.00 24.36 -52.72
N PRO A 1110 38.29 23.61 -53.59
CA PRO A 1110 37.14 24.06 -54.40
C PRO A 1110 35.86 24.22 -53.57
N ASN A 1111 35.05 25.26 -53.85
CA ASN A 1111 33.71 25.49 -53.28
C ASN A 1111 32.71 25.77 -54.42
N VAL A 1112 31.44 25.39 -54.25
CA VAL A 1112 30.37 25.62 -55.25
C VAL A 1112 29.46 26.75 -54.77
N ILE A 1113 29.33 27.83 -55.54
CA ILE A 1113 28.55 29.03 -55.19
C ILE A 1113 27.45 29.23 -56.24
N LEU A 1114 26.19 29.30 -55.81
CA LEU A 1114 25.03 29.45 -56.72
C LEU A 1114 25.09 30.75 -57.53
N LEU A 1115 25.48 31.87 -56.90
CA LEU A 1115 25.56 33.16 -57.59
C LEU A 1115 26.59 33.21 -58.73
N ASN A 1116 27.56 32.30 -58.80
CA ASN A 1116 28.49 32.21 -59.94
C ASN A 1116 27.78 31.87 -61.26
N GLN A 1117 26.55 31.33 -61.19
CA GLN A 1117 25.69 31.12 -62.36
C GLN A 1117 25.23 32.45 -62.99
N TYR A 1118 25.13 33.52 -62.18
CA TYR A 1118 24.48 34.79 -62.56
C TYR A 1118 25.44 35.98 -62.54
N LEU A 1119 26.55 35.91 -61.79
CA LEU A 1119 27.55 36.95 -61.61
C LEU A 1119 28.94 36.42 -61.98
N GLN A 1120 29.77 37.22 -62.67
CA GLN A 1120 31.09 36.79 -63.13
C GLN A 1120 32.06 36.48 -61.97
N ASP A 1121 32.03 37.27 -60.90
CA ASP A 1121 32.78 37.00 -59.66
C ASP A 1121 32.07 37.65 -58.46
N PRO A 1122 31.11 36.97 -57.81
CA PRO A 1122 30.45 37.49 -56.61
C PRO A 1122 31.40 37.61 -55.40
N CYS A 1123 32.64 37.14 -55.49
CA CYS A 1123 33.65 37.19 -54.43
C CYS A 1123 34.73 38.27 -54.62
N ALA A 1124 34.80 38.94 -55.78
CA ALA A 1124 35.84 39.94 -56.10
C ALA A 1124 35.84 41.19 -55.19
N ASP A 1125 34.69 41.88 -55.08
CA ASP A 1125 34.55 43.10 -54.26
C ASP A 1125 34.71 42.81 -52.74
N PRO A 1126 34.14 41.72 -52.20
CA PRO A 1126 34.38 41.30 -50.82
C PRO A 1126 35.84 41.06 -50.48
N ALA A 1127 36.58 40.35 -51.35
CA ALA A 1127 38.00 40.08 -51.16
C ALA A 1127 38.83 41.37 -51.12
N ARG A 1128 38.45 42.41 -51.89
CA ARG A 1128 39.09 43.74 -51.85
C ARG A 1128 38.78 44.54 -50.59
N LEU A 1129 37.53 44.58 -50.15
CA LEU A 1129 37.11 45.32 -48.94
C LEU A 1129 37.74 44.75 -47.68
N LEU A 1130 37.79 43.42 -47.56
CA LEU A 1130 38.33 42.73 -46.39
C LEU A 1130 39.87 42.64 -46.39
N ALA A 1131 40.55 42.70 -47.54
CA ALA A 1131 42.01 42.79 -47.60
C ALA A 1131 42.57 44.09 -46.98
N ASN A 1132 41.74 45.14 -46.87
CA ASN A 1132 42.07 46.41 -46.22
C ASN A 1132 41.66 46.46 -44.73
N PHE A 1133 40.96 45.43 -44.24
CA PHE A 1133 40.49 45.37 -42.86
C PHE A 1133 41.67 45.11 -41.91
N GLY A 1134 42.03 46.10 -41.10
CA GLY A 1134 43.15 46.02 -40.14
C GLY A 1134 44.41 46.80 -40.52
N GLN A 1135 44.45 47.49 -41.67
CA GLN A 1135 45.47 48.51 -41.91
C GLN A 1135 45.09 49.78 -41.15
N ALA A 1136 45.90 50.18 -40.17
CA ALA A 1136 45.71 51.43 -39.46
C ALA A 1136 45.73 52.60 -40.45
N ALA A 1137 44.64 53.36 -40.50
CA ALA A 1137 44.61 54.66 -41.16
C ALA A 1137 45.58 55.60 -40.42
N GLY A 1138 46.76 55.82 -40.99
CA GLY A 1138 47.73 56.79 -40.53
C GLY A 1138 48.56 57.31 -41.70
N GLY A 1139 48.20 58.49 -42.21
CA GLY A 1139 48.99 59.23 -43.20
C GLY A 1139 48.19 59.99 -44.25
N GLY A 1140 47.40 60.97 -43.82
CA GLY A 1140 46.74 61.99 -44.65
C GLY A 1140 46.34 63.17 -43.80
#